data_AF-A0AAX2QAT1-F1
#
_entry.id   AF-A0AAX2QAT1-F1
#
_cell.length_a   1.000
_cell.length_b   1.000
_cell.length_c   1.000
_cell.angle_alpha   90.00
_cell.angle_beta   90.00
_cell.angle_gamma   90.00
#
_symmetry.space_group_name_H-M   'P 1'
#
loop_
_entity.id
_entity.type
_entity.pdbx_description
1 polymer ?
#
loop_
_entity_poly.entity_id
_entity_poly.type
_entity_poly.pdbx_seq_one_letter_code
_entity_poly.pdbx_strand_id
1 'polypeptide(L)'
;MAYQFTGGELSALQNAYSNAVAGGSWATVYSTISASISTNGQPETGVDRAVLSWVNGAQQVNAGIGDFSYFIRQYSTAQYVLRFGEGSQTSLQVVSDAVARRVADDILSTGELPSLAVIGSRDAGETIALYFNNDEGGWSGNSLFMFLGDDSFFRDSILHTTDANDPAAGDLYDFWTFVGSSMYALGGIEDLIDLAKQVYQTMAANGVGVLGTFTTVFKAMWDADAMLHQAYGLYTPGIVSSYQLNLGTQNHNDEINLDNDHQWLSSGGKGDDTIVGGSRGDIVDGGLGSDVLQGGGGTDVVVGSAGDDVLVGGKLIDINRNTSVDMTADHAEWNDGAGDELRGGFGNDRYLIRSTEGDTWDWASLYDFDDQKAQDLLSIIDTIDETSGDGIGEILVQMEYPAQEPALQFEQVSVAGNYTFGNMDQFDRVAYYNGPGSLALYYVTDEFGEKVPYLFVLAGYPPSPVVAIKNFYQGDFGIVLSNYDRERPEQDSSDIGQDFHGSATADVFHGSAGSDSADYSGSDDGVDINLSAGTAVGGFAEGDTLLSIERVTGSNYGDNLVGNDRDNFLSGGDGDDQISSGAGFDYIDAGGGDDQITLSLGEKLIEGGAGTDLTVFGLNRDQYAAALDGEFVSIIGSGVDVTLSNVEVLRFADGDVLVDELFGTAIVGTSGNDILTGTTGADVMKGFDGDDEFDGLVGDDQLYGGHGNDFINGGEGSDVYHYASGDGNDTISDVAINLEETDVLRFSDLNLGGLTFTRSGEDLFITVNATSEVITVETQYYNAGQGWALEKLVFADGTSLELDHLPDTNWVYGTAASETIDGNWGRDYIFAGKGDDILNGSAGSDIYFYASGDGSDVINDEVGFTDAIDVLSFSDIDFNDLSFKRHGDDLELTIAGTTDVITLKGQMYEDPGDWGIDKIEFADGTSLSRAAIIQLGLNVEDTITAQGTAGEDTLTGTSAHDLIQGGQGSDYLFGGYGGDTYLYSVGDGSDYIDDEANSQYQTDILKFTDLNQSDISAERDGVNLKLTVLSTGESITLDEEFYSSSEYWGIERIEFADGSFWDRDAILSIGEAAGLIPNPISVPEHGPLLFAGASAEVLAFPGSTLEIPITDYGQSAAAAGEGVGSVSAAEDVTAEIISFSDFLDVSERADAATDLWFEPEPIGAVI
;
A
#
# COMPACT_ATOMS: atom_id res chain seq x y z
N MET A 1 -31.18 35.46 -11.81
CA MET A 1 -32.63 35.53 -11.46
C MET A 1 -33.13 34.11 -11.29
N ALA A 2 -34.20 33.87 -10.53
CA ALA A 2 -34.76 32.53 -10.43
C ALA A 2 -35.39 32.12 -11.77
N TYR A 3 -34.92 31.00 -12.34
CA TYR A 3 -35.58 30.36 -13.48
C TYR A 3 -36.84 29.64 -13.00
N GLN A 4 -37.85 29.52 -13.87
CA GLN A 4 -39.18 29.03 -13.53
C GLN A 4 -39.50 27.83 -14.43
N PHE A 5 -39.52 26.63 -13.85
CA PHE A 5 -39.77 25.42 -14.61
C PHE A 5 -41.26 25.35 -15.00
N THR A 6 -41.55 25.03 -16.26
CA THR A 6 -42.92 24.78 -16.70
C THR A 6 -43.40 23.42 -16.18
N GLY A 7 -44.72 23.21 -16.20
CA GLY A 7 -45.30 21.91 -15.88
C GLY A 7 -44.85 20.77 -16.81
N GLY A 8 -44.22 21.07 -17.95
CA GLY A 8 -43.57 20.09 -18.82
C GLY A 8 -42.22 19.65 -18.23
N GLU A 9 -41.30 20.59 -17.97
CA GLU A 9 -39.99 20.27 -17.40
C GLU A 9 -40.12 19.68 -15.98
N LEU A 10 -41.00 20.19 -15.12
CA LEU A 10 -41.27 19.58 -13.80
C LEU A 10 -41.76 18.13 -13.91
N SER A 11 -42.54 17.79 -14.94
CA SER A 11 -42.97 16.40 -15.17
C SER A 11 -41.81 15.51 -15.65
N ALA A 12 -40.87 16.05 -16.43
CA ALA A 12 -39.67 15.34 -16.83
C ALA A 12 -38.72 15.11 -15.64
N LEU A 13 -38.47 16.16 -14.84
CA LEU A 13 -37.64 16.10 -13.64
C LEU A 13 -38.20 15.12 -12.61
N GLN A 14 -39.52 15.13 -12.37
CA GLN A 14 -40.18 14.18 -11.47
C GLN A 14 -40.00 12.72 -11.93
N ASN A 15 -40.02 12.46 -13.25
CA ASN A 15 -39.76 11.12 -13.79
C ASN A 15 -38.29 10.71 -13.63
N ALA A 16 -37.35 11.61 -13.92
CA ALA A 16 -35.91 11.35 -13.73
C ALA A 16 -35.58 11.05 -12.25
N TYR A 17 -36.08 11.89 -11.33
CA TYR A 17 -35.99 11.69 -9.89
C TYR A 17 -36.57 10.34 -9.44
N SER A 18 -37.78 9.99 -9.93
CA SER A 18 -38.44 8.73 -9.55
C SER A 18 -37.69 7.49 -10.04
N ASN A 19 -37.03 7.58 -11.20
CA ASN A 19 -36.16 6.53 -11.70
C ASN A 19 -34.86 6.44 -10.88
N ALA A 20 -34.26 7.56 -10.49
CA ALA A 20 -33.03 7.57 -9.69
C ALA A 20 -33.24 6.97 -8.29
N VAL A 21 -34.35 7.34 -7.62
CA VAL A 21 -34.77 6.73 -6.34
C VAL A 21 -35.06 5.22 -6.47
N ALA A 22 -35.32 4.71 -7.67
CA ALA A 22 -35.51 3.29 -7.96
C ALA A 22 -34.24 2.54 -8.40
N GLY A 23 -33.05 3.13 -8.24
CA GLY A 23 -31.76 2.54 -8.62
C GLY A 23 -31.21 2.99 -9.98
N GLY A 24 -31.72 4.07 -10.56
CA GLY A 24 -31.14 4.73 -11.74
C GLY A 24 -30.08 5.79 -11.38
N SER A 25 -29.26 6.20 -12.35
CA SER A 25 -28.21 7.22 -12.13
C SER A 25 -28.77 8.63 -11.88
N TRP A 26 -28.30 9.28 -10.81
CA TRP A 26 -28.61 10.66 -10.45
C TRP A 26 -28.06 11.71 -11.43
N ALA A 27 -27.04 11.38 -12.23
CA ALA A 27 -26.61 12.23 -13.34
C ALA A 27 -27.75 12.52 -14.34
N THR A 28 -28.70 11.57 -14.50
CA THR A 28 -29.92 11.76 -15.31
C THR A 28 -30.81 12.90 -14.79
N VAL A 29 -30.80 13.14 -13.48
CA VAL A 29 -31.55 14.23 -12.83
C VAL A 29 -30.90 15.57 -13.17
N TYR A 30 -29.57 15.68 -13.03
CA TYR A 30 -28.84 16.89 -13.41
C TYR A 30 -28.88 17.17 -14.91
N SER A 31 -28.80 16.16 -15.78
CA SER A 31 -28.94 16.35 -17.23
C SER A 31 -30.32 16.88 -17.60
N THR A 32 -31.37 16.46 -16.88
CA THR A 32 -32.74 16.96 -17.05
C THR A 32 -32.89 18.42 -16.59
N ILE A 33 -32.18 18.82 -15.53
CA ILE A 33 -32.09 20.22 -15.08
C ILE A 33 -31.32 21.05 -16.13
N SER A 34 -30.14 20.61 -16.54
CA SER A 34 -29.27 21.30 -17.51
C SER A 34 -29.96 21.53 -18.86
N ALA A 35 -30.65 20.51 -19.37
CA ALA A 35 -31.45 20.60 -20.60
C ALA A 35 -32.70 21.49 -20.49
N SER A 36 -33.11 21.87 -19.27
CA SER A 36 -34.18 22.84 -19.03
C SER A 36 -33.64 24.27 -18.93
N ILE A 37 -32.51 24.45 -18.24
CA ILE A 37 -31.93 25.77 -17.92
C ILE A 37 -30.91 26.27 -18.96
N SER A 38 -30.66 25.51 -20.02
CA SER A 38 -29.77 25.90 -21.11
C SER A 38 -30.33 25.57 -22.50
N THR A 39 -29.93 26.38 -23.48
CA THR A 39 -30.13 26.12 -24.92
C THR A 39 -28.75 26.06 -25.57
N ASN A 40 -28.41 24.94 -26.22
CA ASN A 40 -27.11 24.69 -26.85
C ASN A 40 -25.91 24.96 -25.90
N GLY A 41 -26.00 24.53 -24.64
CA GLY A 41 -24.94 24.74 -23.64
C GLY A 41 -24.76 26.19 -23.17
N GLN A 42 -25.64 27.13 -23.56
CA GLN A 42 -25.66 28.49 -23.02
C GLN A 42 -26.87 28.71 -22.11
N PRO A 43 -26.71 29.46 -21.00
CA PRO A 43 -27.77 29.62 -19.99
C PRO A 43 -28.98 30.39 -20.53
N GLU A 44 -30.17 29.91 -20.18
CA GLU A 44 -31.46 30.55 -20.49
C GLU A 44 -31.56 31.97 -19.88
N THR A 45 -32.41 32.83 -20.45
CA THR A 45 -32.45 34.26 -20.08
C THR A 45 -32.91 34.48 -18.63
N GLY A 46 -31.93 34.66 -17.74
CA GLY A 46 -32.14 34.89 -16.31
C GLY A 46 -31.39 33.89 -15.42
N VAL A 47 -31.03 32.72 -15.95
CA VAL A 47 -30.12 31.75 -15.33
C VAL A 47 -28.73 32.37 -15.22
N ASP A 48 -27.99 32.04 -14.16
CA ASP A 48 -26.59 32.44 -14.02
C ASP A 48 -25.68 31.42 -14.73
N ARG A 49 -24.61 31.89 -15.39
CA ARG A 49 -23.64 31.00 -16.04
C ARG A 49 -22.93 30.14 -15.01
N ALA A 50 -22.67 30.67 -13.81
CA ALA A 50 -22.10 29.92 -12.71
C ALA A 50 -23.01 28.75 -12.28
N VAL A 51 -24.33 28.97 -12.21
CA VAL A 51 -25.31 27.93 -11.88
C VAL A 51 -25.40 26.85 -12.98
N LEU A 52 -25.31 27.21 -14.26
CA LEU A 52 -25.26 26.21 -15.34
C LEU A 52 -23.96 25.37 -15.27
N SER A 53 -22.82 26.02 -15.02
CA SER A 53 -21.53 25.33 -14.89
C SER A 53 -21.56 24.36 -13.70
N TRP A 54 -22.12 24.79 -12.56
CA TRP A 54 -22.33 23.97 -11.38
C TRP A 54 -23.19 22.73 -11.67
N VAL A 55 -24.34 22.89 -12.36
CA VAL A 55 -25.21 21.76 -12.72
C VAL A 55 -24.52 20.76 -13.67
N ASN A 56 -23.66 21.25 -14.58
CA ASN A 56 -22.91 20.38 -15.49
C ASN A 56 -21.77 19.62 -14.78
N GLY A 57 -21.04 20.28 -13.87
CA GLY A 57 -20.03 19.62 -13.03
C GLY A 57 -20.66 18.59 -12.08
N ALA A 58 -21.80 18.92 -11.49
CA ALA A 58 -22.59 17.99 -10.67
C ALA A 58 -23.06 16.76 -11.46
N GLN A 59 -23.44 16.93 -12.73
CA GLN A 59 -23.74 15.82 -13.64
C GLN A 59 -22.52 14.91 -13.88
N GLN A 60 -21.34 15.48 -14.12
CA GLN A 60 -20.10 14.71 -14.35
C GLN A 60 -19.70 13.89 -13.13
N VAL A 61 -19.58 14.51 -11.95
CA VAL A 61 -19.25 13.78 -10.70
C VAL A 61 -20.27 12.70 -10.39
N ASN A 62 -21.58 12.96 -10.55
CA ASN A 62 -22.63 11.96 -10.31
C ASN A 62 -22.62 10.80 -11.33
N ALA A 63 -21.98 10.98 -12.48
CA ALA A 63 -21.78 9.93 -13.48
C ALA A 63 -20.41 9.22 -13.34
N GLY A 64 -19.48 9.78 -12.56
CA GLY A 64 -18.13 9.25 -12.40
C GLY A 64 -17.18 9.52 -13.57
N ILE A 65 -17.53 10.41 -14.51
CA ILE A 65 -16.84 10.57 -15.80
C ILE A 65 -16.38 12.00 -16.08
N GLY A 66 -15.23 12.12 -16.75
CA GLY A 66 -14.60 13.38 -17.14
C GLY A 66 -13.70 13.97 -16.06
N ASP A 67 -12.75 14.78 -16.50
CA ASP A 67 -11.60 15.29 -15.73
C ASP A 67 -12.04 16.06 -14.47
N PHE A 68 -13.12 16.85 -14.55
CA PHE A 68 -13.72 17.53 -13.39
C PHE A 68 -14.39 16.55 -12.40
N SER A 69 -14.89 15.39 -12.86
CA SER A 69 -15.34 14.32 -11.96
C SER A 69 -14.17 13.75 -11.18
N TYR A 70 -13.07 13.46 -11.88
CA TYR A 70 -11.86 12.90 -11.31
C TYR A 70 -11.22 13.85 -10.30
N PHE A 71 -10.94 15.10 -10.68
CA PHE A 71 -10.39 16.15 -9.81
C PHE A 71 -11.17 16.30 -8.50
N ILE A 72 -12.50 16.49 -8.58
CA ILE A 72 -13.34 16.69 -7.38
C ILE A 72 -13.35 15.46 -6.48
N ARG A 73 -13.35 14.25 -7.05
CA ARG A 73 -13.30 13.00 -6.28
C ARG A 73 -11.95 12.80 -5.60
N GLN A 74 -10.84 13.01 -6.30
CA GLN A 74 -9.50 12.86 -5.71
C GLN A 74 -9.27 13.89 -4.60
N TYR A 75 -9.55 15.18 -4.86
CA TYR A 75 -9.44 16.22 -3.83
C TYR A 75 -10.32 15.94 -2.59
N SER A 76 -11.56 15.47 -2.80
CA SER A 76 -12.48 15.12 -1.69
C SER A 76 -12.09 13.83 -0.96
N THR A 77 -11.34 12.93 -1.60
CA THR A 77 -10.76 11.74 -0.97
C THR A 77 -9.56 12.12 -0.12
N ALA A 78 -8.60 12.87 -0.68
CA ALA A 78 -7.43 13.34 0.04
C ALA A 78 -7.79 14.20 1.27
N GLN A 79 -8.76 15.11 1.15
CA GLN A 79 -9.27 15.89 2.28
C GLN A 79 -10.02 15.08 3.35
N TYR A 80 -10.44 13.85 3.04
CA TYR A 80 -10.99 12.90 4.01
C TYR A 80 -9.87 12.14 4.71
N VAL A 81 -8.93 11.57 3.93
CA VAL A 81 -7.76 10.83 4.43
C VAL A 81 -6.95 11.67 5.41
N LEU A 82 -6.60 12.91 5.03
CA LEU A 82 -5.84 13.89 5.84
C LEU A 82 -6.50 14.29 7.18
N ARG A 83 -7.71 13.81 7.49
CA ARG A 83 -8.48 14.19 8.69
C ARG A 83 -9.17 13.02 9.41
N PHE A 84 -9.44 11.91 8.72
CA PHE A 84 -10.31 10.82 9.20
C PHE A 84 -9.90 9.40 8.75
N GLY A 85 -8.79 9.22 8.02
CA GLY A 85 -8.41 7.91 7.47
C GLY A 85 -9.14 7.55 6.17
N GLU A 86 -9.09 6.27 5.76
CA GLU A 86 -9.52 5.83 4.42
C GLU A 86 -10.95 6.24 4.00
N GLY A 87 -11.07 6.86 2.82
CA GLY A 87 -12.36 7.29 2.25
C GLY A 87 -12.69 6.57 0.94
N SER A 88 -13.71 5.71 0.93
CA SER A 88 -14.08 4.97 -0.30
C SER A 88 -14.83 5.81 -1.34
N GLN A 89 -14.61 5.53 -2.64
CA GLN A 89 -15.40 6.12 -3.73
C GLN A 89 -16.91 5.82 -3.62
N THR A 90 -17.28 4.69 -3.00
CA THR A 90 -18.67 4.34 -2.68
C THR A 90 -19.29 5.33 -1.70
N SER A 91 -18.54 5.74 -0.67
CA SER A 91 -18.95 6.75 0.30
C SER A 91 -19.15 8.12 -0.37
N LEU A 92 -18.24 8.53 -1.27
CA LEU A 92 -18.40 9.75 -2.07
C LEU A 92 -19.62 9.72 -3.00
N GLN A 93 -19.94 8.57 -3.61
CA GLN A 93 -21.14 8.44 -4.44
C GLN A 93 -22.42 8.66 -3.63
N VAL A 94 -22.51 8.07 -2.43
CA VAL A 94 -23.67 8.23 -1.53
C VAL A 94 -23.92 9.70 -1.18
N VAL A 95 -22.86 10.48 -0.98
CA VAL A 95 -22.94 11.94 -0.76
C VAL A 95 -23.41 12.67 -2.02
N SER A 96 -22.83 12.37 -3.18
CA SER A 96 -23.22 12.99 -4.46
C SER A 96 -24.70 12.77 -4.80
N ASP A 97 -25.19 11.54 -4.61
CA ASP A 97 -26.59 11.15 -4.77
C ASP A 97 -27.53 11.93 -3.82
N ALA A 98 -27.09 12.20 -2.59
CA ALA A 98 -27.86 12.96 -1.61
C ALA A 98 -27.95 14.45 -1.97
N VAL A 99 -26.86 15.06 -2.46
CA VAL A 99 -26.85 16.43 -2.98
C VAL A 99 -27.76 16.54 -4.22
N ALA A 100 -27.70 15.57 -5.13
CA ALA A 100 -28.57 15.49 -6.31
C ALA A 100 -30.06 15.45 -5.94
N ARG A 101 -30.42 14.59 -4.97
CA ARG A 101 -31.76 14.49 -4.43
C ARG A 101 -32.24 15.83 -3.85
N ARG A 102 -31.42 16.48 -3.03
CA ARG A 102 -31.83 17.72 -2.32
C ARG A 102 -32.02 18.92 -3.25
N VAL A 103 -31.17 19.07 -4.27
CA VAL A 103 -31.34 20.11 -5.30
C VAL A 103 -32.62 19.86 -6.12
N ALA A 104 -32.91 18.60 -6.45
CA ALA A 104 -34.16 18.25 -7.14
C ALA A 104 -35.41 18.48 -6.27
N ASP A 105 -35.35 18.19 -4.96
CA ASP A 105 -36.45 18.43 -4.02
C ASP A 105 -36.76 19.93 -3.84
N ASP A 106 -35.74 20.80 -3.71
CA ASP A 106 -35.93 22.25 -3.65
C ASP A 106 -36.55 22.79 -4.96
N ILE A 107 -36.23 22.22 -6.14
CA ILE A 107 -36.86 22.57 -7.43
C ILE A 107 -38.30 22.04 -7.53
N LEU A 108 -38.54 20.76 -7.24
CA LEU A 108 -39.86 20.12 -7.36
C LEU A 108 -40.89 20.69 -6.38
N SER A 109 -40.45 21.14 -5.20
CA SER A 109 -41.32 21.74 -4.19
C SER A 109 -41.65 23.23 -4.43
N THR A 110 -40.75 23.99 -5.07
CA THR A 110 -40.95 25.44 -5.33
C THR A 110 -41.42 25.76 -6.75
N GLY A 111 -41.01 24.96 -7.74
CA GLY A 111 -41.11 25.28 -9.18
C GLY A 111 -40.03 26.23 -9.69
N GLU A 112 -39.09 26.65 -8.83
CA GLU A 112 -38.05 27.64 -9.15
C GLU A 112 -36.64 27.03 -9.04
N LEU A 113 -35.70 27.54 -9.83
CA LEU A 113 -34.27 27.20 -9.67
C LEU A 113 -33.69 27.98 -8.47
N PRO A 114 -33.11 27.30 -7.47
CA PRO A 114 -32.45 27.98 -6.34
C PRO A 114 -31.27 28.85 -6.78
N SER A 115 -30.94 29.87 -5.99
CA SER A 115 -29.73 30.68 -6.19
C SER A 115 -28.47 29.92 -5.78
N LEU A 116 -27.33 30.19 -6.41
CA LEU A 116 -26.07 29.45 -6.19
C LEU A 116 -25.64 29.36 -4.70
N ALA A 117 -25.76 30.45 -3.94
CA ALA A 117 -25.48 30.45 -2.49
C ALA A 117 -26.43 29.57 -1.65
N VAL A 118 -27.63 29.25 -2.15
CA VAL A 118 -28.52 28.24 -1.55
C VAL A 118 -28.08 26.84 -1.95
N ILE A 119 -27.70 26.63 -3.22
CA ILE A 119 -27.20 25.35 -3.73
C ILE A 119 -25.92 24.94 -2.96
N GLY A 120 -24.90 25.80 -2.90
CA GLY A 120 -23.68 25.56 -2.13
C GLY A 120 -23.94 25.33 -0.63
N SER A 121 -24.88 26.07 -0.04
CA SER A 121 -25.30 25.83 1.36
C SER A 121 -26.04 24.51 1.58
N ARG A 122 -26.66 23.91 0.55
CA ARG A 122 -27.24 22.55 0.61
C ARG A 122 -26.16 21.48 0.45
N ASP A 123 -25.28 21.69 -0.52
CA ASP A 123 -24.13 20.84 -0.84
C ASP A 123 -23.19 20.68 0.37
N ALA A 124 -22.79 21.80 0.98
CA ALA A 124 -22.00 21.83 2.22
C ALA A 124 -22.70 21.10 3.37
N GLY A 125 -24.00 21.35 3.56
CA GLY A 125 -24.78 20.76 4.65
C GLY A 125 -24.97 19.24 4.54
N GLU A 126 -25.18 18.69 3.33
CA GLU A 126 -25.26 17.23 3.14
C GLU A 126 -23.87 16.57 3.18
N THR A 127 -22.84 17.20 2.61
CA THR A 127 -21.47 16.68 2.66
C THR A 127 -20.97 16.55 4.10
N ILE A 128 -21.14 17.59 4.92
CA ILE A 128 -20.75 17.57 6.34
C ILE A 128 -21.59 16.55 7.13
N ALA A 129 -22.89 16.42 6.85
CA ALA A 129 -23.77 15.53 7.60
C ALA A 129 -23.63 14.04 7.26
N LEU A 130 -23.27 13.70 6.02
CA LEU A 130 -23.22 12.31 5.52
C LEU A 130 -21.80 11.76 5.33
N TYR A 131 -20.81 12.62 5.10
CA TYR A 131 -19.41 12.23 4.94
C TYR A 131 -18.63 12.44 6.24
N PHE A 132 -18.72 13.64 6.82
CA PHE A 132 -17.91 14.07 7.97
C PHE A 132 -18.62 13.97 9.33
N ASN A 133 -19.61 13.07 9.46
CA ASN A 133 -20.34 12.79 10.71
C ASN A 133 -20.95 14.01 11.47
N ASN A 134 -21.12 15.16 10.82
CA ASN A 134 -21.53 16.46 11.39
C ASN A 134 -20.46 17.17 12.26
N ASP A 135 -19.17 16.86 12.10
CA ASP A 135 -18.11 17.73 12.66
C ASP A 135 -17.90 18.97 11.79
N GLU A 136 -17.77 20.14 12.42
CA GLU A 136 -17.51 21.44 11.77
C GLU A 136 -16.01 21.85 11.89
N GLY A 137 -15.14 20.98 12.41
CA GLY A 137 -13.74 21.22 12.77
C GLY A 137 -12.89 21.89 11.68
N GLY A 138 -12.84 23.22 11.68
CA GLY A 138 -12.14 24.05 10.68
C GLY A 138 -12.84 24.16 9.32
N TRP A 139 -13.78 23.24 9.02
CA TRP A 139 -14.43 23.10 7.72
C TRP A 139 -15.50 24.17 7.45
N SER A 140 -15.08 25.42 7.28
CA SER A 140 -15.93 26.57 6.93
C SER A 140 -16.41 26.58 5.46
N GLY A 141 -16.80 25.40 4.96
CA GLY A 141 -17.53 25.19 3.71
C GLY A 141 -16.67 24.79 2.51
N ASN A 142 -16.33 23.50 2.39
CA ASN A 142 -15.43 22.98 1.33
C ASN A 142 -16.01 21.80 0.52
N SER A 143 -17.35 21.72 0.37
CA SER A 143 -18.00 20.60 -0.33
C SER A 143 -17.71 20.51 -1.83
N LEU A 144 -17.89 19.30 -2.37
CA LEU A 144 -17.54 18.83 -3.72
C LEU A 144 -17.73 19.84 -4.86
N PHE A 145 -18.74 20.72 -4.81
CA PHE A 145 -19.12 21.53 -5.97
C PHE A 145 -18.98 23.06 -5.78
N MET A 146 -18.45 23.53 -4.65
CA MET A 146 -18.44 24.97 -4.33
C MET A 146 -17.50 25.83 -5.21
N PHE A 147 -16.52 25.23 -5.86
CA PHE A 147 -15.48 25.91 -6.65
C PHE A 147 -15.99 26.85 -7.77
N LEU A 148 -17.25 26.68 -8.19
CA LEU A 148 -17.87 27.40 -9.30
C LEU A 148 -18.75 28.58 -8.86
N GLY A 149 -18.75 29.00 -7.57
CA GLY A 149 -19.86 29.82 -7.04
C GLY A 149 -19.64 30.97 -6.05
N ASP A 150 -18.52 31.12 -5.34
CA ASP A 150 -18.36 32.24 -4.38
C ASP A 150 -16.91 32.76 -4.23
N ASP A 151 -16.67 34.00 -4.68
CA ASP A 151 -15.39 34.72 -4.57
C ASP A 151 -14.87 34.89 -3.12
N SER A 152 -15.74 34.77 -2.12
CA SER A 152 -15.37 35.10 -0.73
C SER A 152 -14.59 34.00 -0.03
N PHE A 153 -14.77 32.74 -0.40
CA PHE A 153 -14.07 31.59 0.18
C PHE A 153 -12.55 31.65 -0.05
N PHE A 154 -12.14 31.88 -1.29
CA PHE A 154 -10.74 31.99 -1.71
C PHE A 154 -9.95 33.07 -0.94
N ARG A 155 -10.64 34.08 -0.41
CA ARG A 155 -10.06 35.19 0.34
C ARG A 155 -9.93 34.89 1.84
N ASP A 156 -10.85 34.13 2.42
CA ASP A 156 -10.93 33.96 3.87
C ASP A 156 -10.32 32.64 4.37
N SER A 157 -10.26 31.59 3.54
CA SER A 157 -9.68 30.29 3.91
C SER A 157 -8.17 30.22 3.69
N ILE A 158 -7.69 30.57 2.49
CA ILE A 158 -6.26 30.45 2.11
C ILE A 158 -5.37 31.54 2.77
N LEU A 159 -5.95 32.62 3.29
CA LEU A 159 -5.21 33.79 3.80
C LEU A 159 -5.30 33.98 5.33
N HIS A 160 -5.58 32.93 6.11
CA HIS A 160 -5.72 33.04 7.58
C HIS A 160 -4.40 33.18 8.37
N THR A 161 -3.44 33.94 7.84
CA THR A 161 -2.10 34.13 8.44
C THR A 161 -1.96 35.42 9.26
N THR A 162 -2.90 35.76 10.15
CA THR A 162 -2.70 36.84 11.15
C THR A 162 -3.47 36.70 12.48
N ASP A 163 -2.94 35.95 13.44
CA ASP A 163 -2.60 36.56 14.75
C ASP A 163 -1.29 35.94 15.29
N ALA A 164 -0.27 36.77 15.51
CA ALA A 164 1.06 36.34 15.95
C ALA A 164 1.13 36.04 17.47
N ASN A 165 0.01 35.68 18.09
CA ASN A 165 -0.13 35.48 19.54
C ASN A 165 -0.97 34.25 19.93
N ASP A 166 -1.51 33.50 18.97
CA ASP A 166 -2.29 32.27 19.23
C ASP A 166 -1.60 31.05 18.60
N PRO A 167 -1.01 30.14 19.40
CA PRO A 167 -0.38 28.91 18.89
C PRO A 167 -1.37 27.86 18.36
N ALA A 168 -2.69 28.04 18.54
CA ALA A 168 -3.71 27.07 18.14
C ALA A 168 -4.47 27.44 16.85
N ALA A 169 -3.98 28.44 16.10
CA ALA A 169 -4.57 28.88 14.84
C ALA A 169 -3.91 28.20 13.62
N GLY A 170 -4.31 26.95 13.35
CA GLY A 170 -4.10 26.29 12.05
C GLY A 170 -5.02 26.86 10.95
N ASP A 171 -4.91 26.46 9.69
CA ASP A 171 -4.06 25.41 9.10
C ASP A 171 -3.30 25.95 7.87
N LEU A 172 -2.19 25.31 7.47
CA LEU A 172 -1.45 25.66 6.24
C LEU A 172 -1.74 24.72 5.05
N TYR A 173 -2.60 23.71 5.23
CA TYR A 173 -2.61 22.49 4.43
C TYR A 173 -3.34 22.56 3.08
N ASP A 174 -4.37 23.40 2.92
CA ASP A 174 -5.28 23.32 1.76
C ASP A 174 -4.64 23.70 0.39
N PHE A 175 -3.49 24.38 0.36
CA PHE A 175 -2.88 24.79 -0.92
C PHE A 175 -2.21 23.63 -1.67
N TRP A 176 -1.40 22.81 -0.98
CA TRP A 176 -0.62 21.77 -1.63
C TRP A 176 -1.47 20.55 -2.03
N THR A 177 -2.46 20.17 -1.22
CA THR A 177 -3.44 19.12 -1.58
C THR A 177 -4.26 19.51 -2.81
N PHE A 178 -4.61 20.79 -2.95
CA PHE A 178 -5.28 21.33 -4.15
C PHE A 178 -4.37 21.26 -5.39
N VAL A 179 -3.09 21.65 -5.25
CA VAL A 179 -2.08 21.59 -6.32
C VAL A 179 -1.83 20.15 -6.78
N GLY A 180 -1.54 19.22 -5.87
CA GLY A 180 -1.30 17.81 -6.20
C GLY A 180 -2.53 17.12 -6.83
N SER A 181 -3.73 17.37 -6.29
CA SER A 181 -4.98 16.86 -6.88
C SER A 181 -5.24 17.39 -8.29
N SER A 182 -4.70 18.57 -8.64
CA SER A 182 -4.82 19.15 -9.98
C SER A 182 -3.87 18.50 -10.98
N MET A 183 -2.66 18.10 -10.56
CA MET A 183 -1.66 17.48 -11.44
C MET A 183 -2.15 16.13 -11.99
N TYR A 184 -2.59 15.23 -11.11
CA TYR A 184 -3.14 13.92 -11.48
C TYR A 184 -4.40 13.99 -12.36
N ALA A 185 -5.10 15.13 -12.40
CA ALA A 185 -6.38 15.27 -13.09
C ALA A 185 -6.31 15.98 -14.45
N LEU A 186 -5.16 16.54 -14.82
CA LEU A 186 -5.02 17.40 -16.02
C LEU A 186 -3.93 16.94 -17.01
N GLY A 187 -3.00 16.07 -16.58
CA GLY A 187 -2.15 15.33 -17.52
C GLY A 187 -0.96 16.10 -18.11
N GLY A 188 -0.35 17.03 -17.36
CA GLY A 188 0.90 17.66 -17.77
C GLY A 188 1.41 18.79 -16.87
N ILE A 189 2.67 19.18 -17.07
CA ILE A 189 3.32 20.30 -16.36
C ILE A 189 2.74 21.68 -16.76
N GLU A 190 2.14 21.79 -17.95
CA GLU A 190 1.60 23.05 -18.48
C GLU A 190 0.51 23.68 -17.58
N ASP A 191 -0.51 22.88 -17.22
CA ASP A 191 -1.67 23.35 -16.46
C ASP A 191 -1.33 23.74 -15.02
N LEU A 192 -0.28 23.13 -14.44
CA LEU A 192 0.26 23.51 -13.13
C LEU A 192 0.76 24.97 -13.12
N ILE A 193 1.45 25.37 -14.19
CA ILE A 193 2.00 26.71 -14.36
C ILE A 193 0.86 27.71 -14.63
N ASP A 194 -0.15 27.35 -15.42
CA ASP A 194 -1.30 28.22 -15.69
C ASP A 194 -2.24 28.39 -14.48
N LEU A 195 -2.40 27.35 -13.66
CA LEU A 195 -3.08 27.45 -12.36
C LEU A 195 -2.34 28.42 -11.42
N ALA A 196 -1.01 28.28 -11.31
CA ALA A 196 -0.18 29.18 -10.50
C ALA A 196 -0.25 30.65 -11.00
N LYS A 197 -0.23 30.87 -12.33
CA LYS A 197 -0.43 32.21 -12.94
C LYS A 197 -1.80 32.79 -12.60
N GLN A 198 -2.89 32.01 -12.68
CA GLN A 198 -4.25 32.51 -12.37
C GLN A 198 -4.37 32.95 -10.90
N VAL A 199 -3.81 32.17 -9.97
CA VAL A 199 -3.73 32.54 -8.54
C VAL A 199 -2.93 33.83 -8.35
N TYR A 200 -1.73 33.93 -8.93
CA TYR A 200 -0.87 35.11 -8.83
C TYR A 200 -1.52 36.38 -9.40
N GLN A 201 -2.09 36.30 -10.61
CA GLN A 201 -2.76 37.44 -11.26
C GLN A 201 -3.98 37.91 -10.44
N THR A 202 -4.74 36.99 -9.86
CA THR A 202 -5.90 37.30 -9.01
C THR A 202 -5.49 37.99 -7.71
N MET A 203 -4.40 37.57 -7.07
CA MET A 203 -3.84 38.25 -5.89
C MET A 203 -3.33 39.66 -6.22
N ALA A 204 -2.63 39.82 -7.35
CA ALA A 204 -2.10 41.11 -7.80
C ALA A 204 -3.20 42.11 -8.18
N ALA A 205 -4.24 41.66 -8.90
CA ALA A 205 -5.37 42.50 -9.32
C ALA A 205 -6.17 43.07 -8.13
N ASN A 206 -6.23 42.34 -7.01
CA ASN A 206 -6.95 42.73 -5.80
C ASN A 206 -6.10 43.56 -4.81
N GLY A 207 -4.84 43.85 -5.14
CA GLY A 207 -4.02 44.84 -4.43
C GLY A 207 -3.42 44.39 -3.09
N VAL A 208 -3.16 43.09 -2.92
CA VAL A 208 -2.48 42.53 -1.74
C VAL A 208 -1.00 42.99 -1.71
N GLY A 209 -0.50 43.31 -0.52
CA GLY A 209 0.84 43.91 -0.34
C GLY A 209 1.98 42.90 -0.39
N VAL A 210 2.59 42.70 -1.55
CA VAL A 210 3.68 41.72 -1.80
C VAL A 210 5.00 42.14 -1.11
N LEU A 211 5.12 41.87 0.18
CA LEU A 211 6.35 42.09 0.97
C LEU A 211 6.56 41.13 2.15
N GLY A 212 5.64 40.17 2.39
CA GLY A 212 5.78 39.14 3.43
C GLY A 212 6.12 37.74 2.92
N THR A 213 5.73 37.42 1.67
CA THR A 213 5.77 36.07 1.09
C THR A 213 7.04 35.76 0.28
N PHE A 214 8.04 36.64 0.30
CA PHE A 214 9.23 36.57 -0.56
C PHE A 214 10.14 35.36 -0.27
N THR A 215 9.92 34.63 0.82
CA THR A 215 10.69 33.42 1.19
C THR A 215 10.00 32.13 0.76
N THR A 216 8.67 32.04 0.90
CA THR A 216 7.89 30.85 0.54
C THR A 216 7.87 30.63 -0.98
N VAL A 217 7.71 31.70 -1.75
CA VAL A 217 7.82 31.64 -3.22
C VAL A 217 9.23 31.25 -3.66
N PHE A 218 10.26 31.62 -2.89
CA PHE A 218 11.65 31.30 -3.21
C PHE A 218 12.00 29.81 -3.02
N LYS A 219 11.27 29.06 -2.19
CA LYS A 219 11.43 27.60 -2.12
C LYS A 219 10.77 26.92 -3.32
N ALA A 220 9.53 27.29 -3.65
CA ALA A 220 8.85 26.77 -4.84
C ALA A 220 9.61 27.06 -6.16
N MET A 221 10.35 28.19 -6.24
CA MET A 221 11.25 28.50 -7.35
C MET A 221 12.59 27.73 -7.33
N TRP A 222 12.96 27.11 -6.20
CA TRP A 222 14.17 26.31 -6.05
C TRP A 222 13.90 24.82 -6.33
N ASP A 223 12.74 24.33 -5.88
CA ASP A 223 12.34 22.94 -6.10
C ASP A 223 11.97 22.74 -7.60
N ALA A 224 11.36 23.74 -8.25
CA ALA A 224 11.18 23.78 -9.71
C ALA A 224 12.49 23.96 -10.51
N ASP A 225 13.58 24.40 -9.87
CA ASP A 225 14.91 24.51 -10.50
C ASP A 225 15.43 23.10 -10.82
N ALA A 226 15.33 22.18 -9.85
CA ALA A 226 15.71 20.77 -9.99
C ALA A 226 14.86 20.02 -11.04
N MET A 227 13.56 20.30 -11.12
CA MET A 227 12.65 19.65 -12.08
C MET A 227 12.94 20.10 -13.53
N LEU A 228 13.19 21.39 -13.75
CA LEU A 228 13.65 21.88 -15.07
C LEU A 228 15.06 21.36 -15.39
N HIS A 229 15.90 21.19 -14.38
CA HIS A 229 17.22 20.57 -14.51
C HIS A 229 17.14 19.15 -15.09
N GLN A 230 16.22 18.34 -14.56
CA GLN A 230 16.01 16.95 -14.99
C GLN A 230 15.36 16.87 -16.38
N ALA A 231 14.33 17.67 -16.64
CA ALA A 231 13.63 17.67 -17.94
C ALA A 231 14.50 18.21 -19.10
N TYR A 232 15.31 19.25 -18.84
CA TYR A 232 16.11 19.93 -19.88
C TYR A 232 17.60 19.58 -19.85
N GLY A 233 18.06 18.67 -18.98
CA GLY A 233 19.43 18.12 -19.01
C GLY A 233 20.53 19.16 -18.79
N LEU A 234 20.28 20.16 -17.94
CA LEU A 234 21.17 21.30 -17.73
C LEU A 234 22.23 21.04 -16.64
N TYR A 235 23.26 21.89 -16.52
CA TYR A 235 24.42 21.63 -15.64
C TYR A 235 24.75 22.76 -14.62
N THR A 236 23.83 23.71 -14.38
CA THR A 236 24.10 24.85 -13.46
C THR A 236 22.92 25.20 -12.53
N PRO A 237 23.04 25.07 -11.20
CA PRO A 237 21.99 25.49 -10.27
C PRO A 237 21.71 27.00 -10.28
N GLY A 238 20.43 27.39 -10.26
CA GLY A 238 19.92 28.77 -10.21
C GLY A 238 19.15 29.24 -11.45
N ILE A 239 18.67 28.34 -12.30
CA ILE A 239 18.02 28.59 -13.59
C ILE A 239 16.78 29.50 -13.42
N VAL A 240 15.79 29.10 -12.62
CA VAL A 240 14.53 29.84 -12.37
C VAL A 240 14.78 31.22 -11.75
N SER A 241 15.96 31.45 -11.14
CA SER A 241 16.36 32.75 -10.61
C SER A 241 16.99 33.71 -11.63
N SER A 242 17.31 33.23 -12.83
CA SER A 242 18.08 33.97 -13.85
C SER A 242 17.36 34.18 -15.20
N TYR A 243 16.36 33.35 -15.52
CA TYR A 243 15.56 33.43 -16.75
C TYR A 243 14.24 34.23 -16.55
N GLN A 244 13.56 34.57 -17.64
CA GLN A 244 12.21 35.18 -17.69
C GLN A 244 11.24 34.24 -18.41
N LEU A 245 10.00 34.11 -17.92
CA LEU A 245 9.03 33.16 -18.45
C LEU A 245 8.11 33.81 -19.50
N ASN A 246 7.88 33.12 -20.62
CA ASN A 246 6.88 33.49 -21.63
C ASN A 246 6.21 32.23 -22.19
N LEU A 247 4.88 32.08 -22.11
CA LEU A 247 4.18 30.92 -22.70
C LEU A 247 3.19 31.37 -23.77
N GLY A 248 2.99 30.53 -24.79
CA GLY A 248 1.93 30.63 -25.79
C GLY A 248 0.53 30.35 -25.23
N THR A 249 -0.42 30.02 -26.11
CA THR A 249 -1.82 29.80 -25.74
C THR A 249 -2.34 28.43 -26.20
N GLN A 250 -2.91 27.67 -25.25
CA GLN A 250 -3.19 26.21 -25.25
C GLN A 250 -3.85 25.55 -26.50
N ASN A 251 -4.20 26.26 -27.58
CA ASN A 251 -4.89 25.71 -28.77
C ASN A 251 -4.63 26.54 -30.07
N HIS A 252 -3.56 27.33 -30.20
CA HIS A 252 -3.38 28.28 -31.31
C HIS A 252 -1.91 28.48 -31.75
N ASN A 253 -1.69 28.43 -33.07
CA ASN A 253 -0.46 28.87 -33.75
C ASN A 253 0.00 30.28 -33.32
N ASP A 254 0.89 30.37 -32.35
CA ASP A 254 1.40 31.60 -31.75
C ASP A 254 2.72 32.06 -32.41
N GLU A 255 3.03 33.36 -32.28
CA GLU A 255 4.22 34.00 -32.90
C GLU A 255 4.98 34.76 -31.82
N ILE A 256 5.90 34.06 -31.15
CA ILE A 256 6.66 34.53 -29.98
C ILE A 256 8.00 35.12 -30.42
N ASN A 257 8.33 36.31 -29.93
CA ASN A 257 9.59 37.00 -30.20
C ASN A 257 10.12 37.63 -28.90
N LEU A 258 11.21 37.07 -28.39
CA LEU A 258 11.78 37.39 -27.08
C LEU A 258 12.74 38.60 -27.16
N ASP A 259 13.01 39.24 -26.01
CA ASP A 259 13.89 40.43 -25.98
C ASP A 259 15.35 40.13 -25.64
N ASN A 260 16.25 40.88 -26.26
CA ASN A 260 17.71 40.76 -26.12
C ASN A 260 18.26 41.13 -24.73
N ASP A 261 17.45 41.67 -23.81
CA ASP A 261 17.90 42.20 -22.52
C ASP A 261 17.84 41.15 -21.38
N HIS A 262 17.30 39.95 -21.62
CA HIS A 262 17.14 38.88 -20.62
C HIS A 262 17.61 37.51 -21.16
N GLN A 263 17.58 36.49 -20.28
CA GLN A 263 17.51 35.07 -20.67
C GLN A 263 16.04 34.64 -20.53
N TRP A 264 15.56 33.73 -21.35
CA TRP A 264 14.13 33.36 -21.44
C TRP A 264 13.90 31.86 -21.38
N LEU A 265 12.87 31.45 -20.63
CA LEU A 265 12.26 30.14 -20.75
C LEU A 265 10.93 30.35 -21.49
N SER A 266 10.79 29.74 -22.66
CA SER A 266 9.64 29.89 -23.54
C SER A 266 9.10 28.54 -23.98
N SER A 267 7.78 28.37 -23.95
CA SER A 267 7.07 27.20 -24.52
C SER A 267 5.85 27.65 -25.32
N GLY A 268 5.56 27.00 -26.45
CA GLY A 268 4.44 27.31 -27.33
C GLY A 268 3.12 26.70 -26.84
N GLY A 269 3.09 25.37 -26.79
CA GLY A 269 2.02 24.56 -26.21
C GLY A 269 1.38 23.63 -27.24
N LYS A 270 0.24 24.04 -27.84
CA LYS A 270 -0.54 23.19 -28.77
C LYS A 270 -0.96 23.96 -30.02
N GLY A 271 -0.29 23.67 -31.14
CA GLY A 271 -0.47 24.29 -32.46
C GLY A 271 0.86 24.40 -33.20
N ASP A 272 0.84 24.57 -34.54
CA ASP A 272 2.06 24.78 -35.32
C ASP A 272 2.63 26.20 -35.07
N ASP A 273 3.55 26.32 -34.11
CA ASP A 273 4.00 27.56 -33.48
C ASP A 273 5.27 28.15 -34.12
N THR A 274 5.64 29.36 -33.70
CA THR A 274 6.86 30.03 -34.15
C THR A 274 7.46 30.84 -33.01
N ILE A 275 8.62 30.39 -32.51
CA ILE A 275 9.31 30.99 -31.36
C ILE A 275 10.71 31.44 -31.77
N VAL A 276 11.05 32.67 -31.39
CA VAL A 276 12.36 33.28 -31.65
C VAL A 276 12.93 33.89 -30.38
N GLY A 277 14.01 33.31 -29.87
CA GLY A 277 14.75 33.84 -28.74
C GLY A 277 15.58 35.09 -29.03
N GLY A 278 16.23 35.58 -27.98
CA GLY A 278 16.71 36.95 -27.85
C GLY A 278 18.12 37.18 -28.40
N SER A 279 19.08 37.26 -27.46
CA SER A 279 20.53 37.21 -27.72
C SER A 279 21.32 36.92 -26.42
N ARG A 280 20.89 35.89 -25.70
CA ARG A 280 21.55 35.24 -24.56
C ARG A 280 21.05 33.79 -24.54
N GLY A 281 21.75 32.93 -23.80
CA GLY A 281 21.32 31.56 -23.52
C GLY A 281 19.86 31.48 -23.07
N ASP A 282 18.99 31.10 -23.99
CA ASP A 282 17.54 30.96 -23.85
C ASP A 282 17.15 29.47 -23.91
N ILE A 283 15.97 29.12 -23.38
CA ILE A 283 15.35 27.79 -23.49
C ILE A 283 14.04 27.98 -24.25
N VAL A 284 13.88 27.27 -25.37
CA VAL A 284 12.78 27.38 -26.32
C VAL A 284 12.19 26.01 -26.59
N ASP A 285 10.96 25.79 -26.18
CA ASP A 285 10.17 24.56 -26.35
C ASP A 285 8.99 24.82 -27.30
N GLY A 286 8.74 23.92 -28.26
CA GLY A 286 7.58 23.96 -29.15
C GLY A 286 6.34 23.44 -28.45
N GLY A 287 6.24 22.12 -28.36
CA GLY A 287 5.21 21.39 -27.63
C GLY A 287 4.57 20.30 -28.49
N LEU A 288 3.30 20.48 -28.85
CA LEU A 288 2.53 19.57 -29.68
C LEU A 288 2.07 20.31 -30.95
N GLY A 289 2.83 20.16 -32.03
CA GLY A 289 2.77 21.09 -33.16
C GLY A 289 3.46 20.59 -34.43
N SER A 290 4.11 21.51 -35.13
CA SER A 290 4.99 21.29 -36.30
C SER A 290 5.73 22.61 -36.54
N ASP A 291 6.66 22.88 -35.64
CA ASP A 291 6.99 24.21 -35.15
C ASP A 291 8.22 24.81 -35.83
N VAL A 292 8.42 26.13 -35.63
CA VAL A 292 9.57 26.85 -36.17
C VAL A 292 10.29 27.60 -35.05
N LEU A 293 11.35 26.97 -34.54
CA LEU A 293 12.02 27.35 -33.31
C LEU A 293 13.43 27.89 -33.59
N GLN A 294 13.80 28.99 -32.90
CA GLN A 294 15.13 29.60 -32.94
C GLN A 294 15.58 29.99 -31.53
N GLY A 295 16.78 29.57 -31.11
CA GLY A 295 17.44 30.12 -29.92
C GLY A 295 17.78 31.59 -30.11
N GLY A 296 18.47 31.90 -31.20
CA GLY A 296 18.72 33.25 -31.70
C GLY A 296 20.09 33.84 -31.37
N GLY A 297 20.82 33.31 -30.39
CA GLY A 297 22.25 33.57 -30.19
C GLY A 297 22.65 33.79 -28.73
N GLY A 298 23.65 33.05 -28.28
CA GLY A 298 23.76 32.62 -26.89
C GLY A 298 24.25 31.18 -26.90
N THR A 299 24.18 30.46 -25.78
CA THR A 299 24.17 28.99 -25.83
C THR A 299 22.76 28.62 -25.43
N ASP A 300 21.96 28.34 -26.42
CA ASP A 300 20.52 28.18 -26.34
C ASP A 300 20.16 26.68 -26.30
N VAL A 301 19.02 26.33 -25.69
CA VAL A 301 18.44 24.98 -25.73
C VAL A 301 17.11 25.05 -26.46
N VAL A 302 16.98 24.32 -27.55
CA VAL A 302 15.79 24.32 -28.42
C VAL A 302 15.20 22.91 -28.47
N VAL A 303 13.91 22.77 -28.19
CA VAL A 303 13.20 21.48 -28.08
C VAL A 303 11.94 21.52 -28.94
N GLY A 304 11.78 20.60 -29.88
CA GLY A 304 10.55 20.47 -30.69
C GLY A 304 9.40 19.84 -29.91
N SER A 305 9.70 18.69 -29.30
CA SER A 305 8.82 17.78 -28.54
C SER A 305 8.05 16.78 -29.41
N ALA A 306 7.00 17.16 -30.14
CA ALA A 306 6.32 16.23 -31.07
C ALA A 306 5.62 16.92 -32.27
N GLY A 307 6.15 16.67 -33.46
CA GLY A 307 5.73 17.27 -34.72
C GLY A 307 6.78 17.08 -35.84
N ASP A 308 6.51 17.64 -37.03
CA ASP A 308 7.52 17.76 -38.11
C ASP A 308 8.25 19.12 -37.98
N ASP A 309 9.11 19.27 -36.96
CA ASP A 309 9.61 20.55 -36.47
C ASP A 309 10.81 21.09 -37.27
N VAL A 310 11.12 22.38 -37.06
CA VAL A 310 12.22 23.11 -37.72
C VAL A 310 13.02 23.87 -36.67
N LEU A 311 14.20 23.32 -36.33
CA LEU A 311 15.08 23.83 -35.27
C LEU A 311 16.29 24.57 -35.85
N VAL A 312 16.62 25.70 -35.23
CA VAL A 312 17.77 26.54 -35.55
C VAL A 312 18.40 27.02 -34.24
N GLY A 313 19.72 26.89 -34.11
CA GLY A 313 20.45 27.51 -32.99
C GLY A 313 20.40 29.03 -33.11
N GLY A 314 20.97 29.55 -34.21
CA GLY A 314 20.96 30.98 -34.53
C GLY A 314 19.63 31.54 -35.07
N LYS A 315 19.68 32.79 -35.51
CA LYS A 315 18.52 33.62 -35.89
C LYS A 315 18.08 33.44 -37.35
N LEU A 316 16.77 33.38 -37.62
CA LEU A 316 16.21 33.56 -38.96
C LEU A 316 15.79 35.01 -39.22
N ILE A 317 15.97 35.45 -40.47
CA ILE A 317 15.75 36.85 -40.89
C ILE A 317 14.34 37.08 -41.46
N ASP A 318 13.66 36.05 -41.99
CA ASP A 318 12.43 36.22 -42.76
C ASP A 318 11.49 34.99 -42.62
N ILE A 319 10.62 35.00 -41.60
CA ILE A 319 9.63 33.94 -41.34
C ILE A 319 8.28 34.36 -41.95
N ASN A 320 7.65 33.48 -42.74
CA ASN A 320 6.39 33.79 -43.45
C ASN A 320 5.39 32.62 -43.47
N ARG A 321 5.12 32.01 -42.31
CA ARG A 321 3.93 31.19 -41.99
C ARG A 321 3.51 30.16 -43.07
N ASN A 322 4.50 29.47 -43.64
CA ASN A 322 4.36 28.33 -44.54
C ASN A 322 5.64 27.50 -44.39
N THR A 323 5.51 26.17 -44.36
CA THR A 323 6.52 25.17 -43.98
C THR A 323 7.70 24.97 -44.96
N SER A 324 8.08 26.02 -45.72
CA SER A 324 9.19 25.99 -46.68
C SER A 324 10.17 27.14 -46.46
N VAL A 325 11.29 26.86 -45.79
CA VAL A 325 12.45 27.76 -45.72
C VAL A 325 13.08 27.91 -47.12
N ASP A 326 13.28 29.15 -47.60
CA ASP A 326 13.93 29.38 -48.90
C ASP A 326 15.45 29.25 -48.78
N MET A 327 15.93 28.02 -48.85
CA MET A 327 17.36 27.65 -48.81
C MET A 327 18.21 28.31 -49.90
N THR A 328 17.62 29.05 -50.86
CA THR A 328 18.38 29.78 -51.88
C THR A 328 18.83 31.18 -51.43
N ALA A 329 18.41 31.61 -50.23
CA ALA A 329 18.89 32.82 -49.58
C ALA A 329 20.12 32.57 -48.69
N ASP A 330 21.06 33.51 -48.72
CA ASP A 330 22.22 33.59 -47.83
C ASP A 330 21.77 34.18 -46.49
N HIS A 331 21.35 33.30 -45.58
CA HIS A 331 20.96 33.64 -44.22
C HIS A 331 22.20 33.58 -43.33
N ALA A 332 22.83 34.73 -43.08
CA ALA A 332 24.13 34.81 -42.41
C ALA A 332 24.15 34.42 -40.91
N GLU A 333 23.06 33.82 -40.40
CA GLU A 333 22.67 33.85 -38.99
C GLU A 333 22.16 32.50 -38.44
N TRP A 334 22.11 31.39 -39.20
CA TRP A 334 21.61 30.07 -38.74
C TRP A 334 22.40 29.43 -37.57
N ASN A 335 23.68 29.77 -37.45
CA ASN A 335 24.50 29.56 -36.25
C ASN A 335 25.15 30.93 -35.96
N ASP A 336 25.20 31.35 -34.69
CA ASP A 336 25.66 32.69 -34.32
C ASP A 336 27.17 32.77 -33.97
N GLY A 337 27.82 31.62 -33.78
CA GLY A 337 29.20 31.47 -33.32
C GLY A 337 29.35 30.95 -31.88
N ALA A 338 28.28 30.57 -31.22
CA ALA A 338 28.27 29.69 -30.05
C ALA A 338 27.98 28.22 -30.45
N GLY A 339 27.86 27.36 -29.43
CA GLY A 339 27.24 26.05 -29.59
C GLY A 339 25.90 26.01 -28.86
N ASP A 340 24.85 25.67 -29.59
CA ASP A 340 23.49 25.49 -29.08
C ASP A 340 23.14 23.99 -28.94
N GLU A 341 22.16 23.63 -28.12
CA GLU A 341 21.62 22.26 -28.03
C GLU A 341 20.23 22.18 -28.68
N LEU A 342 20.09 21.33 -29.70
CA LEU A 342 18.87 21.18 -30.49
C LEU A 342 18.31 19.76 -30.31
N ARG A 343 17.08 19.63 -29.81
CA ARG A 343 16.40 18.36 -29.55
C ARG A 343 15.12 18.30 -30.36
N GLY A 344 14.97 17.29 -31.21
CA GLY A 344 13.80 17.12 -32.05
C GLY A 344 12.65 16.58 -31.21
N GLY A 345 12.51 15.25 -31.26
CA GLY A 345 11.50 14.51 -30.51
C GLY A 345 10.82 13.47 -31.38
N PHE A 346 9.49 13.47 -31.39
CA PHE A 346 8.71 12.52 -32.18
C PHE A 346 8.20 13.14 -33.48
N GLY A 347 8.96 12.94 -34.57
CA GLY A 347 8.57 13.28 -35.95
C GLY A 347 9.79 13.46 -36.86
N ASN A 348 9.61 14.01 -38.06
CA ASN A 348 10.68 14.12 -39.07
C ASN A 348 11.32 15.52 -39.08
N ASP A 349 12.18 15.75 -38.10
CA ASP A 349 12.68 17.06 -37.71
C ASP A 349 13.78 17.61 -38.61
N ARG A 350 13.89 18.95 -38.68
CA ARG A 350 14.78 19.65 -39.62
C ARG A 350 15.70 20.67 -38.96
N TYR A 351 16.98 20.33 -38.90
CA TYR A 351 18.04 21.14 -38.30
C TYR A 351 18.78 21.98 -39.34
N LEU A 352 18.79 23.31 -39.15
CA LEU A 352 19.38 24.26 -40.11
C LEU A 352 20.70 24.83 -39.56
N ILE A 353 21.83 24.38 -40.11
CA ILE A 353 23.18 24.70 -39.60
C ILE A 353 23.99 25.46 -40.67
N ARG A 354 24.82 26.44 -40.28
CA ARG A 354 25.67 27.22 -41.23
C ARG A 354 27.15 27.19 -40.85
N SER A 355 27.98 26.75 -41.79
CA SER A 355 29.44 26.81 -41.65
C SER A 355 29.95 28.25 -41.82
N THR A 356 30.49 28.87 -40.77
CA THR A 356 31.10 30.21 -40.85
C THR A 356 32.56 30.16 -41.32
N GLU A 357 33.06 31.24 -41.94
CA GLU A 357 34.49 31.36 -42.35
C GLU A 357 35.44 31.66 -41.14
N GLY A 358 34.94 31.58 -39.90
CA GLY A 358 35.66 31.95 -38.67
C GLY A 358 36.56 30.84 -38.10
N ASP A 359 36.05 29.60 -38.07
CA ASP A 359 36.51 28.51 -37.19
C ASP A 359 37.73 27.76 -37.73
N THR A 360 38.77 28.55 -37.88
CA THR A 360 40.09 28.22 -38.45
C THR A 360 40.99 27.54 -37.40
N TRP A 361 40.49 26.45 -36.82
CA TRP A 361 41.30 25.54 -36.00
C TRP A 361 42.54 25.06 -36.80
N ASP A 362 43.71 25.04 -36.16
CA ASP A 362 44.94 24.57 -36.83
C ASP A 362 44.85 23.07 -37.05
N TRP A 363 44.53 22.68 -38.29
CA TRP A 363 44.35 21.30 -38.74
C TRP A 363 45.53 20.35 -38.47
N ALA A 364 46.67 20.86 -38.00
CA ALA A 364 47.75 20.06 -37.45
C ALA A 364 47.44 19.45 -36.05
N SER A 365 46.52 20.02 -35.26
CA SER A 365 46.14 19.52 -33.92
C SER A 365 45.14 18.35 -33.96
N LEU A 366 44.37 18.22 -35.05
CA LEU A 366 43.51 17.05 -35.35
C LEU A 366 44.27 15.71 -35.44
N TYR A 367 45.60 15.73 -35.32
CA TYR A 367 46.46 14.55 -35.17
C TYR A 367 46.72 14.11 -33.72
N ASP A 368 46.17 14.84 -32.75
CA ASP A 368 46.37 14.64 -31.30
C ASP A 368 45.09 15.13 -30.57
N PHE A 369 43.93 14.56 -30.96
CA PHE A 369 42.63 14.82 -30.32
C PHE A 369 42.61 14.11 -28.96
N ASP A 370 42.07 14.76 -27.93
CA ASP A 370 41.87 14.17 -26.60
C ASP A 370 40.55 14.68 -26.02
N ASP A 371 40.08 14.03 -24.96
CA ASP A 371 38.73 14.25 -24.40
C ASP A 371 38.52 15.71 -23.97
N GLN A 372 39.57 16.40 -23.47
CA GLN A 372 39.51 17.83 -23.18
C GLN A 372 39.34 18.68 -24.46
N LYS A 373 40.07 18.41 -25.54
CA LYS A 373 39.85 19.11 -26.82
C LYS A 373 38.48 18.81 -27.42
N ALA A 374 37.91 17.65 -27.15
CA ALA A 374 36.56 17.32 -27.59
C ALA A 374 35.51 18.15 -26.83
N GLN A 375 35.61 18.23 -25.50
CA GLN A 375 34.76 19.09 -24.66
C GLN A 375 34.94 20.58 -25.00
N ASP A 376 36.18 21.05 -25.21
CA ASP A 376 36.48 22.41 -25.68
C ASP A 376 35.81 22.72 -27.05
N LEU A 377 35.64 21.72 -27.92
CA LEU A 377 35.00 21.86 -29.23
C LEU A 377 33.47 21.81 -29.17
N LEU A 378 32.88 20.96 -28.31
CA LEU A 378 31.43 20.95 -28.08
C LEU A 378 30.92 22.29 -27.53
N SER A 379 31.75 23.05 -26.82
CA SER A 379 31.39 24.39 -26.33
C SER A 379 31.26 25.50 -27.39
N ILE A 380 31.51 25.20 -28.68
CA ILE A 380 31.52 26.17 -29.79
C ILE A 380 30.90 25.64 -31.10
N ILE A 381 30.21 24.50 -31.08
CA ILE A 381 29.46 23.97 -32.23
C ILE A 381 28.10 23.48 -31.74
N ASP A 382 27.12 23.49 -32.62
CA ASP A 382 25.78 23.01 -32.29
C ASP A 382 25.81 21.50 -32.00
N THR A 383 25.05 21.08 -30.99
CA THR A 383 24.86 19.68 -30.61
C THR A 383 23.41 19.30 -30.88
N ILE A 384 23.20 18.22 -31.63
CA ILE A 384 21.88 17.62 -31.85
C ILE A 384 21.74 16.42 -30.92
N ASP A 385 20.60 16.32 -30.24
CA ASP A 385 20.26 15.20 -29.37
C ASP A 385 18.83 14.70 -29.61
N GLU A 386 18.72 13.52 -30.19
CA GLU A 386 17.46 12.83 -30.52
C GLU A 386 17.12 11.73 -29.49
N THR A 387 17.81 11.68 -28.35
CA THR A 387 17.57 10.61 -27.36
C THR A 387 16.20 10.66 -26.69
N SER A 388 15.50 11.80 -26.77
CA SER A 388 14.10 11.97 -26.39
C SER A 388 13.09 11.71 -27.53
N GLY A 389 13.51 11.06 -28.62
CA GLY A 389 12.76 11.04 -29.87
C GLY A 389 12.90 9.78 -30.73
N ASP A 390 12.34 9.82 -31.94
CA ASP A 390 12.34 8.69 -32.88
C ASP A 390 13.64 8.56 -33.71
N GLY A 391 14.56 9.52 -33.61
CA GLY A 391 15.87 9.51 -34.28
C GLY A 391 15.83 9.84 -35.78
N ILE A 392 14.70 10.30 -36.32
CA ILE A 392 14.50 10.56 -37.75
C ILE A 392 14.49 12.07 -38.01
N GLY A 393 15.52 12.56 -38.71
CA GLY A 393 15.54 13.97 -39.16
C GLY A 393 16.39 14.22 -40.40
N GLU A 394 16.32 15.46 -40.91
CA GLU A 394 17.23 15.99 -41.92
C GLU A 394 18.10 17.12 -41.34
N ILE A 395 19.42 16.94 -41.39
CA ILE A 395 20.38 18.02 -41.11
C ILE A 395 20.71 18.74 -42.43
N LEU A 396 20.48 20.06 -42.47
CA LEU A 396 20.70 20.91 -43.64
C LEU A 396 21.86 21.89 -43.42
N VAL A 397 23.06 21.51 -43.88
CA VAL A 397 24.27 22.35 -43.74
C VAL A 397 24.44 23.33 -44.92
N GLN A 398 24.40 24.64 -44.64
CA GLN A 398 24.80 25.69 -45.58
C GLN A 398 26.32 25.95 -45.52
N MET A 399 27.00 25.95 -46.68
CA MET A 399 28.44 26.16 -46.80
C MET A 399 28.80 27.42 -47.59
N GLU A 400 29.64 28.30 -47.02
CA GLU A 400 30.19 29.47 -47.70
C GLU A 400 31.60 29.18 -48.26
N TYR A 401 31.77 29.21 -49.59
CA TYR A 401 33.05 28.92 -50.25
C TYR A 401 33.90 30.19 -50.47
N PRO A 402 35.19 30.22 -50.06
CA PRO A 402 36.08 31.37 -50.26
C PRO A 402 36.23 31.75 -51.74
N ALA A 403 35.76 32.95 -52.10
CA ALA A 403 35.47 33.33 -53.49
C ALA A 403 36.71 33.42 -54.42
N GLN A 404 36.94 32.39 -55.24
CA GLN A 404 37.89 32.45 -56.38
C GLN A 404 37.36 32.02 -57.77
N GLU A 405 36.17 31.45 -57.90
CA GLU A 405 35.50 31.27 -59.21
C GLU A 405 34.05 31.80 -59.17
N PRO A 406 33.56 32.51 -60.21
CA PRO A 406 32.30 33.25 -60.16
C PRO A 406 31.09 32.38 -60.53
N ALA A 407 30.83 31.34 -59.73
CA ALA A 407 29.59 30.60 -59.72
C ALA A 407 29.34 30.05 -58.32
N LEU A 408 28.45 30.69 -57.55
CA LEU A 408 27.92 30.13 -56.32
C LEU A 408 27.07 28.91 -56.69
N GLN A 409 27.63 27.72 -56.53
CA GLN A 409 26.89 26.48 -56.46
C GLN A 409 26.76 26.12 -54.98
N PHE A 410 25.60 26.44 -54.40
CA PHE A 410 25.19 25.88 -53.12
C PHE A 410 24.91 24.38 -53.36
N GLU A 411 25.72 23.51 -52.76
CA GLU A 411 25.40 22.09 -52.64
C GLU A 411 24.87 21.87 -51.23
N GLN A 412 23.56 21.59 -51.11
CA GLN A 412 22.93 21.09 -49.89
C GLN A 412 23.61 19.77 -49.53
N VAL A 413 24.28 19.71 -48.38
CA VAL A 413 24.72 18.44 -47.80
C VAL A 413 23.60 17.97 -46.88
N SER A 414 22.65 17.25 -47.48
CA SER A 414 21.77 16.31 -46.78
C SER A 414 22.62 15.07 -46.49
N VAL A 415 22.63 14.58 -45.25
CA VAL A 415 23.71 13.71 -44.73
C VAL A 415 23.51 12.21 -45.01
N ALA A 416 22.56 11.84 -45.89
CA ALA A 416 22.22 10.44 -46.16
C ALA A 416 23.30 9.63 -46.93
N GLY A 417 23.60 8.41 -46.47
CA GLY A 417 24.34 7.40 -47.24
C GLY A 417 25.27 6.47 -46.45
N ASN A 418 25.88 5.52 -47.19
CA ASN A 418 26.78 4.50 -46.63
C ASN A 418 28.24 4.98 -46.65
N TYR A 419 28.80 5.18 -45.46
CA TYR A 419 30.21 5.54 -45.24
C TYR A 419 31.00 4.31 -44.74
N THR A 420 32.32 4.33 -44.90
CA THR A 420 33.18 3.19 -44.50
C THR A 420 34.38 3.65 -43.69
N PHE A 421 34.42 3.23 -42.43
CA PHE A 421 35.60 3.35 -41.59
C PHE A 421 36.66 2.32 -42.00
N GLY A 422 37.94 2.69 -41.93
CA GLY A 422 39.03 1.72 -41.97
C GLY A 422 39.12 0.95 -40.65
N ASN A 423 39.71 -0.25 -40.66
CA ASN A 423 39.86 -1.11 -39.49
C ASN A 423 40.19 -0.34 -38.20
N MET A 424 39.27 -0.39 -37.23
CA MET A 424 39.48 0.15 -35.89
C MET A 424 40.24 -0.87 -35.02
N ASP A 425 41.56 -0.73 -34.96
CA ASP A 425 42.35 -1.20 -33.82
C ASP A 425 42.37 -0.09 -32.74
N GLN A 426 42.41 -0.46 -31.47
CA GLN A 426 42.10 0.42 -30.33
C GLN A 426 42.89 1.75 -30.28
N PHE A 427 42.16 2.81 -29.93
CA PHE A 427 42.57 4.22 -29.80
C PHE A 427 42.86 4.99 -31.10
N ASP A 428 42.18 6.14 -31.19
CA ASP A 428 42.56 7.34 -31.94
C ASP A 428 42.60 7.31 -33.49
N ARG A 429 41.39 7.54 -34.06
CA ARG A 429 41.05 8.62 -35.03
C ARG A 429 40.73 8.26 -36.51
N VAL A 430 39.62 8.86 -36.96
CA VAL A 430 39.36 9.48 -38.29
C VAL A 430 39.57 8.63 -39.55
N ALA A 431 38.46 8.31 -40.23
CA ALA A 431 38.46 8.03 -41.67
C ALA A 431 38.25 9.30 -42.51
N TYR A 432 38.65 9.27 -43.77
CA TYR A 432 38.48 10.37 -44.72
C TYR A 432 37.73 9.93 -45.97
N TYR A 433 36.57 10.53 -46.22
CA TYR A 433 36.05 10.65 -47.58
C TYR A 433 36.62 11.91 -48.25
N ASN A 434 36.65 11.96 -49.58
CA ASN A 434 37.11 13.14 -50.33
C ASN A 434 35.93 13.72 -51.12
N GLY A 435 35.08 14.47 -50.42
CA GLY A 435 33.94 15.22 -50.94
C GLY A 435 33.44 16.25 -49.92
N PRO A 436 32.53 17.16 -50.31
CA PRO A 436 31.75 17.94 -49.34
C PRO A 436 30.91 16.98 -48.48
N GLY A 437 30.78 17.27 -47.18
CA GLY A 437 30.18 16.34 -46.22
C GLY A 437 31.13 15.19 -45.89
N SER A 438 32.01 15.40 -44.90
CA SER A 438 32.79 14.31 -44.29
C SER A 438 32.30 14.09 -42.85
N LEU A 439 32.36 12.86 -42.36
CA LEU A 439 31.93 12.48 -41.02
C LEU A 439 33.11 11.99 -40.19
N ALA A 440 33.11 12.28 -38.89
CA ALA A 440 34.07 11.75 -37.94
C ALA A 440 33.38 11.34 -36.63
N LEU A 441 33.35 10.03 -36.36
CA LEU A 441 32.92 9.49 -35.06
C LEU A 441 34.04 9.70 -34.03
N TYR A 442 33.66 10.13 -32.82
CA TYR A 442 34.54 10.24 -31.66
C TYR A 442 33.82 9.73 -30.40
N TYR A 443 34.56 9.40 -29.35
CA TYR A 443 34.02 9.08 -28.03
C TYR A 443 34.51 10.13 -27.04
N VAL A 444 33.58 10.85 -26.42
CA VAL A 444 33.87 11.86 -25.41
C VAL A 444 33.63 11.23 -24.04
N THR A 445 34.56 11.40 -23.12
CA THR A 445 34.34 10.99 -21.72
C THR A 445 33.53 12.08 -21.02
N ASP A 446 32.44 11.70 -20.37
CA ASP A 446 31.57 12.59 -19.60
C ASP A 446 32.13 12.85 -18.17
N GLU A 447 31.31 13.46 -17.30
CA GLU A 447 31.69 13.75 -15.92
C GLU A 447 31.60 12.55 -14.96
N PHE A 448 30.89 11.49 -15.32
CA PHE A 448 30.81 10.22 -14.57
C PHE A 448 31.94 9.26 -14.97
N GLY A 449 32.56 9.47 -16.13
CA GLY A 449 33.63 8.66 -16.68
C GLY A 449 33.18 7.69 -17.77
N GLU A 450 31.92 7.75 -18.19
CA GLU A 450 31.39 6.94 -19.30
C GLU A 450 31.81 7.54 -20.66
N LYS A 451 31.63 6.78 -21.75
CA LYS A 451 32.12 7.16 -23.09
C LYS A 451 30.98 7.29 -24.09
N VAL A 452 30.36 8.46 -24.06
CA VAL A 452 29.32 8.87 -25.02
C VAL A 452 29.90 9.01 -26.43
N PRO A 453 29.33 8.35 -27.45
CA PRO A 453 29.71 8.56 -28.85
C PRO A 453 29.12 9.87 -29.39
N TYR A 454 29.92 10.58 -30.18
CA TYR A 454 29.51 11.79 -30.91
C TYR A 454 29.91 11.67 -32.39
N LEU A 455 28.97 11.90 -33.30
CA LEU A 455 29.23 11.95 -34.74
C LEU A 455 29.35 13.41 -35.21
N PHE A 456 30.57 13.84 -35.51
CA PHE A 456 30.86 15.19 -36.00
C PHE A 456 30.66 15.28 -37.52
N VAL A 457 29.82 16.20 -37.95
CA VAL A 457 29.65 16.57 -39.37
C VAL A 457 30.67 17.64 -39.73
N LEU A 458 31.45 17.41 -40.79
CA LEU A 458 32.57 18.26 -41.20
C LEU A 458 32.31 18.96 -42.55
N ALA A 459 32.47 20.28 -42.57
CA ALA A 459 32.27 21.14 -43.73
C ALA A 459 33.59 21.57 -44.40
N GLY A 460 33.61 21.60 -45.74
CA GLY A 460 34.66 22.26 -46.54
C GLY A 460 36.02 21.53 -46.65
N TYR A 461 37.03 22.29 -47.14
CA TYR A 461 38.43 21.87 -47.16
C TYR A 461 39.35 23.07 -46.81
N PRO A 462 40.18 22.99 -45.75
CA PRO A 462 40.28 21.89 -44.79
C PRO A 462 38.95 21.67 -44.05
N PRO A 463 38.54 20.42 -43.78
CA PRO A 463 37.28 20.14 -43.10
C PRO A 463 37.37 20.54 -41.63
N SER A 464 36.47 21.43 -41.20
CA SER A 464 36.19 21.76 -39.79
C SER A 464 34.86 21.13 -39.36
N PRO A 465 34.69 20.71 -38.10
CA PRO A 465 33.37 20.33 -37.57
C PRO A 465 32.44 21.55 -37.55
N VAL A 466 31.14 21.31 -37.74
CA VAL A 466 30.09 22.36 -37.72
C VAL A 466 28.85 21.99 -36.92
N VAL A 467 28.63 20.70 -36.64
CA VAL A 467 27.61 20.18 -35.73
C VAL A 467 28.07 18.80 -35.24
N ALA A 468 27.69 18.41 -34.02
CA ALA A 468 27.88 17.08 -33.48
C ALA A 468 26.54 16.44 -33.11
N ILE A 469 26.33 15.19 -33.53
CA ILE A 469 25.18 14.39 -33.09
C ILE A 469 25.61 13.62 -31.84
N LYS A 470 24.94 13.86 -30.71
CA LYS A 470 25.11 13.16 -29.43
C LYS A 470 24.49 11.78 -29.51
N ASN A 471 25.10 10.77 -28.88
CA ASN A 471 24.60 9.40 -28.76
C ASN A 471 24.32 8.59 -30.05
N PHE A 472 24.64 9.10 -31.24
CA PHE A 472 24.43 8.49 -32.57
C PHE A 472 24.40 6.94 -32.65
N TYR A 473 23.32 6.39 -33.21
CA TYR A 473 23.10 4.99 -33.57
C TYR A 473 23.15 4.77 -35.10
N GLN A 474 23.20 3.51 -35.55
CA GLN A 474 23.10 3.20 -36.98
C GLN A 474 21.70 3.50 -37.52
N GLY A 475 21.62 4.33 -38.57
CA GLY A 475 20.35 4.67 -39.23
C GLY A 475 19.98 6.15 -39.08
N ASP A 476 20.33 6.78 -37.95
CA ASP A 476 20.02 8.18 -37.64
C ASP A 476 20.37 9.10 -38.81
N PHE A 477 19.47 10.03 -39.16
CA PHE A 477 19.62 10.96 -40.30
C PHE A 477 19.89 10.29 -41.66
N GLY A 478 19.61 8.99 -41.81
CA GLY A 478 19.93 8.19 -42.99
C GLY A 478 21.42 7.85 -43.13
N ILE A 479 22.19 7.89 -42.04
CA ILE A 479 23.64 7.64 -42.01
C ILE A 479 23.91 6.17 -41.66
N VAL A 480 24.57 5.45 -42.57
CA VAL A 480 25.01 4.06 -42.33
C VAL A 480 26.53 3.99 -42.28
N LEU A 481 27.09 3.63 -41.12
CA LEU A 481 28.53 3.65 -40.85
C LEU A 481 29.13 2.25 -40.84
N SER A 482 29.61 1.76 -41.99
CA SER A 482 30.18 0.40 -42.05
C SER A 482 31.46 0.26 -41.20
N ASN A 483 31.46 -0.78 -40.35
CA ASN A 483 32.38 -1.10 -39.24
C ASN A 483 32.14 -0.34 -37.91
N TYR A 484 30.99 0.31 -37.72
CA TYR A 484 30.44 0.70 -36.40
C TYR A 484 29.32 -0.30 -36.03
N ASP A 485 29.21 -0.68 -34.75
CA ASP A 485 28.33 -1.78 -34.27
C ASP A 485 27.30 -1.30 -33.21
N ARG A 486 27.13 0.03 -33.01
CA ARG A 486 26.04 0.56 -32.16
C ARG A 486 24.77 0.71 -33.00
N GLU A 487 24.13 -0.41 -33.29
CA GLU A 487 22.76 -0.44 -33.75
C GLU A 487 21.83 0.02 -32.60
N ARG A 488 20.70 0.63 -32.93
CA ARG A 488 19.67 0.96 -31.94
C ARG A 488 19.00 -0.37 -31.49
N PRO A 489 18.50 -0.50 -30.25
CA PRO A 489 17.78 -1.70 -29.82
C PRO A 489 16.68 -2.15 -30.81
N GLU A 490 16.08 -1.21 -31.53
CA GLU A 490 15.29 -1.47 -32.73
C GLU A 490 15.74 -0.57 -33.90
N GLN A 491 16.42 -1.15 -34.92
CA GLN A 491 16.35 -0.83 -36.37
C GLN A 491 17.53 -1.44 -37.18
N ASP A 492 17.32 -2.54 -37.92
CA ASP A 492 18.19 -2.89 -39.07
C ASP A 492 17.79 -2.03 -40.27
N SER A 493 18.53 -0.94 -40.49
CA SER A 493 18.25 0.07 -41.51
C SER A 493 18.58 -0.35 -42.96
N SER A 494 18.50 -1.66 -43.28
CA SER A 494 18.85 -2.20 -44.60
C SER A 494 17.69 -2.74 -45.46
N ASP A 495 16.47 -2.91 -44.92
CA ASP A 495 15.27 -3.22 -45.71
C ASP A 495 14.03 -2.46 -45.21
N ILE A 496 13.14 -2.08 -46.13
CA ILE A 496 11.88 -1.38 -45.78
C ILE A 496 10.74 -2.38 -45.64
N GLY A 497 10.28 -2.59 -44.41
CA GLY A 497 9.10 -3.41 -44.10
C GLY A 497 7.90 -3.03 -44.96
N GLN A 498 7.13 -4.03 -45.39
CA GLN A 498 5.88 -3.83 -46.10
C GLN A 498 4.72 -3.89 -45.11
N ASP A 499 3.97 -2.80 -44.98
CA ASP A 499 2.74 -2.77 -44.20
C ASP A 499 1.55 -3.26 -45.05
N PHE A 500 0.85 -4.27 -44.52
CA PHE A 500 -0.38 -4.81 -45.08
C PHE A 500 -1.53 -4.57 -44.10
N HIS A 501 -2.64 -3.96 -44.56
CA HIS A 501 -3.84 -3.79 -43.76
C HIS A 501 -4.90 -4.83 -44.15
N GLY A 502 -5.52 -5.47 -43.16
CA GLY A 502 -6.60 -6.45 -43.32
C GLY A 502 -7.81 -5.92 -44.08
N SER A 503 -8.60 -6.82 -44.67
CA SER A 503 -9.81 -6.43 -45.41
C SER A 503 -10.91 -7.49 -45.39
N ALA A 504 -12.15 -7.08 -45.60
CA ALA A 504 -13.30 -8.01 -45.69
C ALA A 504 -13.30 -8.92 -46.95
N THR A 505 -12.14 -9.19 -47.54
CA THR A 505 -11.93 -10.17 -48.61
C THR A 505 -10.58 -10.88 -48.46
N ALA A 506 -10.62 -12.21 -48.29
CA ALA A 506 -9.45 -13.11 -48.31
C ALA A 506 -8.35 -12.69 -49.32
N ASP A 507 -7.30 -12.08 -48.78
CA ASP A 507 -6.12 -11.54 -49.44
C ASP A 507 -4.90 -12.45 -49.20
N VAL A 508 -3.74 -12.07 -49.73
CA VAL A 508 -2.50 -12.86 -49.61
C VAL A 508 -1.34 -11.90 -49.38
N PHE A 509 -0.90 -11.79 -48.13
CA PHE A 509 0.20 -10.93 -47.71
C PHE A 509 1.52 -11.71 -47.84
N HIS A 510 2.46 -11.12 -48.56
CA HIS A 510 3.77 -11.67 -48.83
C HIS A 510 4.80 -10.59 -48.50
N GLY A 511 5.36 -10.61 -47.30
CA GLY A 511 6.57 -9.83 -47.02
C GLY A 511 7.78 -10.36 -47.79
N SER A 512 8.93 -9.77 -47.54
CA SER A 512 10.13 -9.92 -48.36
C SER A 512 11.37 -10.26 -47.53
N ALA A 513 12.08 -9.23 -47.08
CA ALA A 513 12.98 -9.23 -45.95
C ALA A 513 12.85 -7.83 -45.29
N GLY A 514 13.33 -7.70 -44.05
CA GLY A 514 12.95 -6.59 -43.17
C GLY A 514 11.91 -7.04 -42.16
N SER A 515 11.21 -6.07 -41.55
CA SER A 515 10.14 -6.30 -40.57
C SER A 515 8.79 -6.02 -41.25
N ASP A 516 8.21 -7.02 -41.90
CA ASP A 516 6.95 -6.90 -42.64
C ASP A 516 5.74 -7.04 -41.68
N SER A 517 4.72 -6.18 -41.85
CA SER A 517 3.62 -5.99 -40.88
C SER A 517 2.24 -6.36 -41.43
N ALA A 518 1.39 -6.99 -40.61
CA ALA A 518 -0.03 -7.22 -40.90
C ALA A 518 -0.92 -6.61 -39.81
N ASP A 519 -1.62 -5.53 -40.16
CA ASP A 519 -2.49 -4.74 -39.28
C ASP A 519 -3.98 -5.10 -39.49
N TYR A 520 -4.64 -5.56 -38.43
CA TYR A 520 -6.07 -5.88 -38.41
C TYR A 520 -6.91 -4.92 -37.51
N SER A 521 -6.33 -3.82 -37.02
CA SER A 521 -6.95 -2.90 -36.03
C SER A 521 -8.29 -2.33 -36.47
N GLY A 522 -8.49 -2.14 -37.78
CA GLY A 522 -9.75 -1.66 -38.35
C GLY A 522 -10.91 -2.68 -38.36
N SER A 523 -10.77 -3.87 -37.76
CA SER A 523 -11.75 -4.95 -37.82
C SER A 523 -12.95 -4.76 -36.86
N ASP A 524 -14.17 -4.99 -37.36
CA ASP A 524 -15.43 -4.93 -36.57
C ASP A 524 -15.71 -6.21 -35.73
N ASP A 525 -14.84 -7.23 -35.81
CA ASP A 525 -14.90 -8.53 -35.10
C ASP A 525 -13.45 -9.04 -34.91
N GLY A 526 -13.17 -9.82 -33.86
CA GLY A 526 -11.85 -10.41 -33.59
C GLY A 526 -11.32 -11.41 -34.63
N VAL A 527 -10.00 -11.62 -34.61
CA VAL A 527 -9.18 -12.37 -35.57
C VAL A 527 -8.34 -13.48 -34.90
N ASP A 528 -8.11 -14.56 -35.65
CA ASP A 528 -7.25 -15.70 -35.27
C ASP A 528 -6.10 -15.76 -36.28
N ILE A 529 -4.93 -15.30 -35.85
CA ILE A 529 -3.72 -15.08 -36.65
C ILE A 529 -2.64 -16.08 -36.24
N ASN A 530 -2.10 -16.83 -37.21
CA ASN A 530 -1.07 -17.82 -36.94
C ASN A 530 0.07 -17.74 -37.97
N LEU A 531 1.17 -17.09 -37.57
CA LEU A 531 2.38 -16.92 -38.38
C LEU A 531 3.07 -18.25 -38.65
N SER A 532 3.10 -19.19 -37.68
CA SER A 532 3.71 -20.52 -37.88
C SER A 532 3.00 -21.36 -38.96
N ALA A 533 1.70 -21.17 -39.13
CA ALA A 533 0.87 -21.82 -40.15
C ALA A 533 0.75 -21.00 -41.44
N GLY A 534 1.00 -19.69 -41.37
CA GLY A 534 0.78 -18.73 -42.45
C GLY A 534 -0.70 -18.47 -42.75
N THR A 535 -1.56 -18.52 -41.73
CA THR A 535 -3.02 -18.46 -41.86
C THR A 535 -3.65 -17.42 -40.96
N ALA A 536 -4.71 -16.79 -41.45
CA ALA A 536 -5.51 -15.83 -40.73
C ALA A 536 -7.01 -16.08 -41.01
N VAL A 537 -7.87 -15.96 -40.00
CA VAL A 537 -9.33 -16.12 -40.07
C VAL A 537 -10.06 -15.20 -39.08
N GLY A 538 -11.38 -15.04 -39.19
CA GLY A 538 -12.14 -14.08 -38.37
C GLY A 538 -12.09 -12.65 -38.94
N GLY A 539 -12.88 -11.73 -38.40
CA GLY A 539 -12.88 -10.29 -38.74
C GLY A 539 -12.54 -9.90 -40.19
N PHE A 540 -11.54 -9.03 -40.32
CA PHE A 540 -10.87 -8.64 -41.58
C PHE A 540 -9.73 -9.59 -41.98
N ALA A 541 -9.56 -10.71 -41.28
CA ALA A 541 -8.61 -11.79 -41.55
C ALA A 541 -9.23 -12.98 -42.32
N GLU A 542 -10.55 -13.00 -42.56
CA GLU A 542 -11.32 -14.19 -42.99
C GLU A 542 -10.87 -14.78 -44.33
N GLY A 543 -9.95 -15.75 -44.25
CA GLY A 543 -9.41 -16.52 -45.36
C GLY A 543 -8.06 -16.03 -45.90
N ASP A 544 -7.41 -15.11 -45.19
CA ASP A 544 -6.11 -14.55 -45.54
C ASP A 544 -4.97 -15.59 -45.47
N THR A 545 -3.86 -15.28 -46.13
CA THR A 545 -2.63 -16.09 -46.09
C THR A 545 -1.43 -15.18 -45.89
N LEU A 546 -0.70 -15.41 -44.80
CA LEU A 546 0.46 -14.62 -44.34
C LEU A 546 1.75 -15.39 -44.66
N LEU A 547 2.68 -14.82 -45.43
CA LEU A 547 3.99 -15.44 -45.72
C LEU A 547 5.14 -14.42 -45.58
N SER A 548 6.10 -14.70 -44.70
CA SER A 548 7.09 -13.70 -44.21
C SER A 548 6.36 -12.46 -43.73
N ILE A 549 5.77 -12.58 -42.55
CA ILE A 549 5.21 -11.47 -41.78
C ILE A 549 5.79 -11.66 -40.39
N GLU A 550 6.33 -10.58 -39.84
CA GLU A 550 7.13 -10.57 -38.62
C GLU A 550 6.52 -9.62 -37.58
N ARG A 551 5.69 -8.66 -37.98
CA ARG A 551 4.82 -7.87 -37.08
C ARG A 551 3.34 -8.17 -37.33
N VAL A 552 2.54 -8.26 -36.27
CA VAL A 552 1.07 -8.33 -36.32
C VAL A 552 0.48 -7.35 -35.32
N THR A 553 -0.57 -6.65 -35.74
CA THR A 553 -1.48 -5.93 -34.85
C THR A 553 -2.86 -6.57 -34.96
N GLY A 554 -3.46 -6.92 -33.83
CA GLY A 554 -4.80 -7.46 -33.69
C GLY A 554 -5.89 -6.41 -33.90
N SER A 555 -7.01 -6.56 -33.18
CA SER A 555 -8.20 -5.73 -33.28
C SER A 555 -8.64 -5.18 -31.92
N ASN A 556 -9.68 -4.34 -31.89
CA ASN A 556 -10.29 -3.85 -30.64
C ASN A 556 -11.30 -4.88 -30.06
N TYR A 557 -11.02 -6.18 -30.21
CA TYR A 557 -11.78 -7.31 -29.68
C TYR A 557 -10.87 -8.52 -29.44
N GLY A 558 -11.13 -9.29 -28.37
CA GLY A 558 -10.38 -10.51 -28.01
C GLY A 558 -10.01 -11.46 -29.16
N ASP A 559 -8.73 -11.50 -29.47
CA ASP A 559 -8.04 -12.16 -30.58
C ASP A 559 -7.28 -13.42 -30.14
N ASN A 560 -6.72 -14.14 -31.13
CA ASN A 560 -5.77 -15.23 -30.91
C ASN A 560 -4.55 -15.04 -31.82
N LEU A 561 -3.43 -14.59 -31.26
CA LEU A 561 -2.21 -14.25 -31.99
C LEU A 561 -1.09 -15.26 -31.72
N VAL A 562 -0.61 -15.95 -32.75
CA VAL A 562 0.40 -17.01 -32.61
C VAL A 562 1.60 -16.75 -33.53
N GLY A 563 2.77 -16.55 -32.92
CA GLY A 563 4.04 -16.33 -33.60
C GLY A 563 4.63 -17.57 -34.28
N ASN A 564 5.94 -17.55 -34.55
CA ASN A 564 6.64 -18.63 -35.27
C ASN A 564 8.06 -18.91 -34.72
N ASP A 565 8.92 -19.62 -35.47
CA ASP A 565 10.32 -19.94 -35.08
C ASP A 565 11.29 -18.79 -35.47
N ARG A 566 10.83 -17.54 -35.32
CA ARG A 566 11.56 -16.29 -35.59
C ARG A 566 11.05 -15.21 -34.65
N ASP A 567 11.91 -14.25 -34.39
CA ASP A 567 11.66 -12.96 -33.75
C ASP A 567 10.39 -12.28 -34.30
N ASN A 568 9.37 -12.05 -33.46
CA ASN A 568 8.08 -11.45 -33.84
C ASN A 568 7.73 -10.22 -32.98
N PHE A 569 6.95 -9.31 -33.54
CA PHE A 569 6.25 -8.25 -32.81
C PHE A 569 4.75 -8.57 -32.83
N LEU A 570 4.15 -8.82 -31.68
CA LEU A 570 2.73 -9.15 -31.54
C LEU A 570 2.06 -8.07 -30.68
N SER A 571 1.26 -7.22 -31.31
CA SER A 571 0.40 -6.25 -30.64
C SER A 571 -1.04 -6.78 -30.64
N GLY A 572 -1.67 -6.86 -29.48
CA GLY A 572 -3.05 -7.30 -29.30
C GLY A 572 -4.03 -6.21 -29.73
N GLY A 573 -4.52 -5.42 -28.78
CA GLY A 573 -5.34 -4.24 -29.04
C GLY A 573 -6.17 -3.80 -27.84
N ASP A 574 -7.51 -3.82 -27.99
CA ASP A 574 -8.45 -3.73 -26.86
C ASP A 574 -9.17 -5.08 -26.70
N GLY A 575 -9.33 -5.58 -25.48
CA GLY A 575 -10.13 -6.76 -25.15
C GLY A 575 -9.30 -8.03 -24.92
N ASP A 576 -9.90 -9.00 -24.21
CA ASP A 576 -9.20 -10.15 -23.62
C ASP A 576 -8.54 -11.08 -24.68
N ASP A 577 -7.23 -10.93 -24.86
CA ASP A 577 -6.43 -11.52 -25.95
C ASP A 577 -5.68 -12.80 -25.56
N GLN A 578 -5.44 -13.68 -26.54
CA GLN A 578 -4.63 -14.89 -26.37
C GLN A 578 -3.40 -14.88 -27.26
N ILE A 579 -2.27 -14.45 -26.68
CA ILE A 579 -1.00 -14.31 -27.39
C ILE A 579 -0.09 -15.50 -27.09
N SER A 580 0.50 -16.10 -28.13
CA SER A 580 1.53 -17.14 -28.00
C SER A 580 2.77 -16.75 -28.80
N SER A 581 3.75 -16.24 -28.06
CA SER A 581 5.07 -15.74 -28.54
C SER A 581 5.67 -16.50 -29.73
N GLY A 582 5.87 -17.81 -29.56
CA GLY A 582 6.69 -18.59 -30.49
C GLY A 582 8.12 -18.74 -29.98
N ALA A 583 9.08 -18.85 -30.89
CA ALA A 583 10.49 -19.02 -30.55
C ALA A 583 11.40 -18.09 -31.36
N GLY A 584 12.06 -17.17 -30.66
CA GLY A 584 12.86 -16.07 -31.20
C GLY A 584 13.23 -15.11 -30.07
N PHE A 585 13.65 -13.90 -30.43
CA PHE A 585 13.48 -12.71 -29.60
C PHE A 585 12.12 -12.08 -29.94
N ASP A 586 11.11 -12.18 -29.07
CA ASP A 586 9.75 -11.71 -29.40
C ASP A 586 9.35 -10.51 -28.53
N TYR A 587 8.84 -9.46 -29.17
CA TYR A 587 8.19 -8.31 -28.53
C TYR A 587 6.67 -8.56 -28.46
N ILE A 588 6.09 -8.32 -27.29
CA ILE A 588 4.65 -8.42 -27.06
C ILE A 588 4.14 -7.15 -26.37
N ASP A 589 3.06 -6.61 -26.90
CA ASP A 589 2.24 -5.53 -26.33
C ASP A 589 0.80 -6.08 -26.36
N ALA A 590 0.24 -6.50 -25.23
CA ALA A 590 -1.09 -7.11 -25.24
C ALA A 590 -2.19 -6.04 -25.37
N GLY A 591 -2.05 -4.95 -24.64
CA GLY A 591 -2.75 -3.68 -24.85
C GLY A 591 -3.72 -3.38 -23.71
N GLY A 592 -4.99 -3.77 -23.87
CA GLY A 592 -6.05 -3.43 -22.91
C GLY A 592 -7.15 -4.48 -22.80
N GLY A 593 -6.85 -5.62 -22.16
CA GLY A 593 -7.79 -6.69 -21.83
C GLY A 593 -7.37 -7.44 -20.56
N ASP A 594 -8.08 -8.52 -20.20
CA ASP A 594 -7.58 -9.50 -19.21
C ASP A 594 -6.74 -10.57 -19.96
N ASP A 595 -5.49 -10.24 -20.33
CA ASP A 595 -4.79 -10.92 -21.42
C ASP A 595 -4.00 -12.16 -21.00
N GLN A 596 -3.88 -13.16 -21.89
CA GLN A 596 -3.16 -14.42 -21.57
C GLN A 596 -2.01 -14.72 -22.53
N ILE A 597 -0.79 -14.40 -22.08
CA ILE A 597 0.46 -14.50 -22.83
C ILE A 597 1.16 -15.83 -22.54
N THR A 598 1.34 -16.67 -23.56
CA THR A 598 1.91 -18.03 -23.42
C THR A 598 3.30 -18.14 -24.03
N LEU A 599 4.29 -18.45 -23.19
CA LEU A 599 5.70 -18.40 -23.56
C LEU A 599 6.22 -19.69 -24.22
N SER A 600 7.19 -19.51 -25.11
CA SER A 600 8.03 -20.55 -25.68
C SER A 600 9.49 -20.08 -25.74
N LEU A 601 10.40 -20.86 -26.35
CA LEU A 601 11.84 -20.69 -26.17
C LEU A 601 12.42 -19.37 -26.72
N GLY A 602 13.61 -18.99 -26.25
CA GLY A 602 14.29 -17.76 -26.66
C GLY A 602 13.91 -16.55 -25.82
N GLU A 603 14.43 -15.39 -26.22
CA GLU A 603 14.33 -14.14 -25.47
C GLU A 603 12.95 -13.48 -25.67
N LYS A 604 12.47 -12.68 -24.71
CA LYS A 604 11.14 -12.04 -24.77
C LYS A 604 11.18 -10.66 -24.13
N LEU A 605 10.48 -9.69 -24.73
CA LEU A 605 10.11 -8.42 -24.10
C LEU A 605 8.58 -8.32 -24.14
N ILE A 606 7.95 -8.04 -23.00
CA ILE A 606 6.51 -8.16 -22.83
C ILE A 606 5.98 -7.00 -22.00
N GLU A 607 5.04 -6.29 -22.59
CA GLU A 607 4.10 -5.40 -21.93
C GLU A 607 2.71 -6.06 -21.97
N GLY A 608 2.08 -6.26 -20.80
CA GLY A 608 0.67 -6.66 -20.75
C GLY A 608 -0.18 -5.43 -21.08
N GLY A 609 -0.31 -4.52 -20.12
CA GLY A 609 -0.78 -3.16 -20.36
C GLY A 609 -1.87 -2.74 -19.38
N ALA A 610 -3.13 -2.84 -19.80
CA ALA A 610 -4.26 -2.23 -19.11
C ALA A 610 -5.40 -3.20 -18.75
N GLY A 611 -5.12 -4.21 -17.92
CA GLY A 611 -6.17 -5.05 -17.31
C GLY A 611 -5.72 -5.90 -16.12
N THR A 612 -5.59 -7.21 -16.32
CA THR A 612 -5.08 -8.15 -15.30
C THR A 612 -4.44 -9.34 -16.01
N ASP A 613 -3.14 -9.20 -16.29
CA ASP A 613 -2.48 -9.94 -17.35
C ASP A 613 -1.71 -11.15 -16.84
N LEU A 614 -1.78 -12.23 -17.63
CA LEU A 614 -1.36 -13.57 -17.22
C LEU A 614 -0.28 -14.13 -18.14
N THR A 615 0.98 -14.01 -17.71
CA THR A 615 2.11 -14.64 -18.39
C THR A 615 2.33 -16.08 -17.93
N VAL A 616 2.42 -17.02 -18.89
CA VAL A 616 2.42 -18.47 -18.65
C VAL A 616 3.73 -19.10 -19.11
N PHE A 617 4.50 -19.63 -18.14
CA PHE A 617 5.81 -20.24 -18.36
C PHE A 617 5.72 -21.75 -18.67
N GLY A 618 6.54 -22.21 -19.61
CA GLY A 618 6.57 -23.61 -20.06
C GLY A 618 7.34 -24.59 -19.18
N LEU A 619 7.95 -24.11 -18.08
CA LEU A 619 8.77 -24.89 -17.15
C LEU A 619 8.40 -24.57 -15.68
N ASN A 620 8.96 -25.33 -14.75
CA ASN A 620 8.77 -25.13 -13.32
C ASN A 620 9.47 -23.86 -12.81
N ARG A 621 9.00 -23.30 -11.69
CA ARG A 621 9.59 -22.12 -11.04
C ARG A 621 11.05 -22.34 -10.62
N ASP A 622 11.41 -23.56 -10.20
CA ASP A 622 12.79 -23.93 -9.80
C ASP A 622 13.81 -23.95 -10.96
N GLN A 623 13.38 -23.64 -12.19
CA GLN A 623 14.21 -23.56 -13.39
C GLN A 623 14.50 -22.13 -13.86
N TYR A 624 13.96 -21.11 -13.18
CA TYR A 624 14.10 -19.69 -13.49
C TYR A 624 14.68 -18.92 -12.30
N ALA A 625 15.36 -17.81 -12.58
CA ALA A 625 15.75 -16.82 -11.59
C ALA A 625 15.18 -15.45 -12.00
N ALA A 626 14.58 -14.72 -11.06
CA ALA A 626 14.10 -13.36 -11.28
C ALA A 626 15.14 -12.34 -10.79
N ALA A 627 15.26 -11.24 -11.52
CA ALA A 627 15.97 -10.03 -11.17
C ALA A 627 15.08 -8.81 -11.49
N LEU A 628 15.28 -7.71 -10.78
CA LEU A 628 14.59 -6.43 -10.99
C LEU A 628 15.59 -5.43 -11.59
N ASP A 629 15.15 -4.66 -12.57
CA ASP A 629 15.92 -3.59 -13.21
C ASP A 629 14.99 -2.39 -13.46
N GLY A 630 14.87 -1.52 -12.45
CA GLY A 630 13.86 -0.47 -12.41
C GLY A 630 12.44 -1.03 -12.39
N GLU A 631 11.59 -0.56 -13.31
CA GLU A 631 10.20 -1.00 -13.48
C GLU A 631 10.08 -2.39 -14.15
N PHE A 632 11.19 -2.97 -14.61
CA PHE A 632 11.19 -4.23 -15.36
C PHE A 632 11.56 -5.45 -14.50
N VAL A 633 10.80 -6.53 -14.62
CA VAL A 633 11.13 -7.86 -14.08
C VAL A 633 11.81 -8.70 -15.16
N SER A 634 13.08 -9.05 -14.94
CA SER A 634 13.86 -9.93 -15.81
C SER A 634 13.91 -11.37 -15.25
N ILE A 635 13.32 -12.32 -15.96
CA ILE A 635 13.26 -13.74 -15.59
C ILE A 635 14.18 -14.53 -16.52
N ILE A 636 15.33 -14.91 -15.98
CA ILE A 636 16.45 -15.54 -16.70
C ILE A 636 16.46 -17.03 -16.36
N GLY A 637 16.29 -17.93 -17.35
CA GLY A 637 16.22 -19.36 -17.05
C GLY A 637 16.06 -20.33 -18.20
N SER A 638 16.93 -21.35 -18.21
CA SER A 638 16.78 -22.56 -19.04
C SER A 638 16.64 -22.35 -20.57
N GLY A 639 16.97 -21.17 -21.10
CA GLY A 639 16.80 -20.81 -22.51
C GLY A 639 15.45 -20.14 -22.84
N VAL A 640 14.80 -19.54 -21.84
CA VAL A 640 13.87 -18.43 -22.00
C VAL A 640 14.34 -17.33 -21.06
N ASP A 641 14.69 -16.18 -21.60
CA ASP A 641 15.12 -15.02 -20.83
C ASP A 641 14.13 -13.89 -21.15
N VAL A 642 13.39 -13.40 -20.16
CA VAL A 642 12.12 -12.67 -20.34
C VAL A 642 12.17 -11.36 -19.58
N THR A 643 11.89 -10.24 -20.23
CA THR A 643 11.68 -8.93 -19.58
C THR A 643 10.19 -8.60 -19.59
N LEU A 644 9.64 -8.25 -18.43
CA LEU A 644 8.22 -7.94 -18.21
C LEU A 644 8.03 -6.51 -17.68
N SER A 645 7.00 -5.82 -18.19
CA SER A 645 6.35 -4.64 -17.59
C SER A 645 4.81 -4.83 -17.66
N ASN A 646 4.07 -4.22 -16.73
CA ASN A 646 2.59 -4.25 -16.70
C ASN A 646 2.00 -5.68 -16.82
N VAL A 647 2.37 -6.59 -15.92
CA VAL A 647 1.86 -7.98 -15.87
C VAL A 647 1.66 -8.42 -14.41
N GLU A 648 0.41 -8.61 -13.99
CA GLU A 648 0.04 -8.83 -12.58
C GLU A 648 0.19 -10.29 -12.15
N VAL A 649 0.11 -11.26 -13.08
CA VAL A 649 0.04 -12.69 -12.76
C VAL A 649 1.05 -13.52 -13.57
N LEU A 650 1.92 -14.24 -12.86
CA LEU A 650 2.86 -15.21 -13.46
C LEU A 650 2.48 -16.63 -13.07
N ARG A 651 2.41 -17.56 -14.04
CA ARG A 651 2.05 -18.97 -13.81
C ARG A 651 3.07 -19.95 -14.37
N PHE A 652 3.57 -20.85 -13.53
CA PHE A 652 4.59 -21.86 -13.87
C PHE A 652 4.00 -23.26 -14.10
N ALA A 653 4.79 -24.16 -14.71
CA ALA A 653 4.31 -25.48 -15.17
C ALA A 653 4.11 -26.53 -14.06
N ASP A 654 4.62 -26.27 -12.86
CA ASP A 654 4.36 -27.01 -11.62
C ASP A 654 3.00 -26.65 -10.99
N GLY A 655 2.49 -25.45 -11.30
CA GLY A 655 1.26 -24.89 -10.76
C GLY A 655 1.48 -23.74 -9.76
N ASP A 656 2.73 -23.31 -9.55
CA ASP A 656 2.99 -22.06 -8.82
C ASP A 656 2.39 -20.87 -9.58
N VAL A 657 1.77 -19.96 -8.83
CA VAL A 657 1.25 -18.69 -9.32
C VAL A 657 1.80 -17.59 -8.44
N LEU A 658 2.30 -16.52 -9.05
CA LEU A 658 2.69 -15.28 -8.39
C LEU A 658 1.69 -14.20 -8.78
N VAL A 659 1.28 -13.42 -7.79
CA VAL A 659 0.37 -12.27 -7.92
C VAL A 659 0.92 -11.20 -6.98
N ASP A 660 1.14 -9.98 -7.48
CA ASP A 660 1.44 -8.75 -6.70
C ASP A 660 2.78 -8.70 -5.92
N GLU A 661 3.26 -9.80 -5.32
CA GLU A 661 4.43 -9.90 -4.41
C GLU A 661 5.82 -9.51 -5.01
N LEU A 662 5.87 -8.92 -6.20
CA LEU A 662 7.11 -8.70 -6.97
C LEU A 662 7.22 -7.32 -7.67
N PHE A 663 6.19 -6.47 -7.61
CA PHE A 663 6.11 -5.24 -8.42
C PHE A 663 5.97 -3.93 -7.62
N GLY A 664 6.05 -3.98 -6.28
CA GLY A 664 6.35 -2.79 -5.49
C GLY A 664 7.76 -2.29 -5.81
N THR A 665 7.92 -0.97 -6.00
CA THR A 665 9.17 -0.33 -6.46
C THR A 665 10.29 -0.44 -5.42
N ALA A 666 11.07 -1.52 -5.50
CA ALA A 666 12.16 -1.78 -4.56
C ALA A 666 13.35 -0.82 -4.77
N ILE A 667 13.74 -0.12 -3.72
CA ILE A 667 14.85 0.84 -3.72
C ILE A 667 16.13 0.07 -3.43
N VAL A 668 17.01 -0.05 -4.43
CA VAL A 668 18.17 -0.97 -4.38
C VAL A 668 19.52 -0.24 -4.47
N GLY A 669 20.44 -0.60 -3.59
CA GLY A 669 21.85 -0.22 -3.61
C GLY A 669 22.70 -1.14 -4.49
N THR A 670 24.02 -1.05 -4.32
CA THR A 670 25.01 -1.73 -5.16
C THR A 670 25.81 -2.79 -4.39
N SER A 671 27.12 -2.92 -4.60
CA SER A 671 28.01 -3.74 -3.78
C SER A 671 29.15 -2.88 -3.22
N GLY A 672 28.77 -1.72 -2.67
CA GLY A 672 29.60 -0.82 -1.90
C GLY A 672 28.73 0.18 -1.14
N ASN A 673 29.37 0.97 -0.26
CA ASN A 673 28.71 1.96 0.60
C ASN A 673 27.77 2.91 -0.17
N ASP A 674 26.46 2.74 -0.02
CA ASP A 674 25.42 3.53 -0.66
C ASP A 674 24.57 4.33 0.35
N ILE A 675 23.80 5.29 -0.16
CA ILE A 675 22.82 6.07 0.63
C ILE A 675 21.46 5.89 -0.05
N LEU A 676 20.51 5.30 0.65
CA LEU A 676 19.17 4.97 0.16
C LEU A 676 18.13 5.81 0.91
N THR A 677 17.15 6.35 0.20
CA THR A 677 16.08 7.16 0.81
C THR A 677 14.74 6.72 0.23
N GLY A 678 13.78 6.49 1.12
CA GLY A 678 12.42 6.08 0.80
C GLY A 678 11.57 7.18 0.18
N THR A 679 10.27 6.90 0.13
CA THR A 679 9.21 7.74 -0.43
C THR A 679 8.41 8.37 0.70
N THR A 680 7.08 8.24 0.69
CA THR A 680 6.21 8.49 1.86
C THR A 680 5.04 7.49 1.84
N GLY A 681 5.34 6.22 1.58
CA GLY A 681 4.47 5.07 1.65
C GLY A 681 5.33 3.80 1.69
N ALA A 682 4.75 2.66 2.07
CA ALA A 682 5.46 1.42 2.36
C ALA A 682 6.43 0.97 1.23
N ASP A 683 7.72 1.07 1.50
CA ASP A 683 8.82 0.79 0.58
C ASP A 683 9.48 -0.58 0.82
N VAL A 684 10.32 -1.01 -0.14
CA VAL A 684 11.16 -2.22 -0.01
C VAL A 684 12.61 -1.86 -0.35
N MET A 685 13.44 -1.62 0.67
CA MET A 685 14.79 -1.06 0.51
C MET A 685 15.89 -2.12 0.72
N LYS A 686 16.92 -2.18 -0.12
CA LYS A 686 17.96 -3.24 -0.08
C LYS A 686 19.38 -2.70 -0.37
N GLY A 687 20.33 -2.88 0.54
CA GLY A 687 21.73 -2.40 0.42
C GLY A 687 22.67 -3.38 -0.30
N PHE A 688 22.62 -4.66 0.11
CA PHE A 688 23.42 -5.82 -0.32
C PHE A 688 24.81 -6.00 0.35
N ASP A 689 25.86 -5.32 -0.11
CA ASP A 689 27.28 -5.55 0.26
C ASP A 689 27.95 -4.17 0.47
N GLY A 690 28.04 -3.65 1.70
CA GLY A 690 28.33 -2.23 1.92
C GLY A 690 28.83 -1.83 3.33
N ASP A 691 28.75 -0.53 3.63
CA ASP A 691 28.39 -0.03 4.98
C ASP A 691 27.46 1.15 4.64
N ASP A 692 26.16 0.92 4.69
CA ASP A 692 25.15 1.73 3.97
C ASP A 692 24.36 2.68 4.90
N GLU A 693 23.65 3.67 4.35
CA GLU A 693 22.85 4.65 5.11
C GLU A 693 21.42 4.72 4.52
N PHE A 694 20.41 4.28 5.27
CA PHE A 694 18.99 4.27 4.87
C PHE A 694 18.19 5.34 5.64
N ASP A 695 17.17 5.89 4.98
CA ASP A 695 16.16 6.79 5.55
C ASP A 695 14.80 6.51 4.88
N GLY A 696 13.95 5.66 5.48
CA GLY A 696 12.65 5.23 4.92
C GLY A 696 11.58 6.33 4.88
N LEU A 697 11.69 7.29 5.81
CA LEU A 697 10.85 8.49 5.98
C LEU A 697 9.47 8.24 6.60
N VAL A 698 8.51 7.69 5.86
CA VAL A 698 7.11 7.49 6.31
C VAL A 698 6.48 6.34 5.52
N GLY A 699 6.24 5.19 6.14
CA GLY A 699 5.75 3.99 5.47
C GLY A 699 5.70 2.79 6.40
N ASP A 700 5.18 1.64 5.93
CA ASP A 700 5.31 0.35 6.64
C ASP A 700 6.42 -0.46 5.95
N ASP A 701 7.66 -0.03 6.10
CA ASP A 701 8.75 -0.34 5.18
C ASP A 701 9.37 -1.73 5.40
N GLN A 702 10.03 -2.27 4.37
CA GLN A 702 10.78 -3.52 4.42
C GLN A 702 12.26 -3.27 4.15
N LEU A 703 13.06 -3.22 5.21
CA LEU A 703 14.43 -2.70 5.20
C LEU A 703 15.45 -3.85 5.33
N TYR A 704 16.32 -3.98 4.33
CA TYR A 704 17.35 -5.04 4.26
C TYR A 704 18.72 -4.38 4.03
N GLY A 705 19.54 -4.22 5.08
CA GLY A 705 20.93 -3.74 4.94
C GLY A 705 21.77 -4.71 4.11
N GLY A 706 22.36 -5.70 4.79
CA GLY A 706 23.05 -6.83 4.16
C GLY A 706 24.43 -7.04 4.78
N HIS A 707 25.41 -7.38 3.96
CA HIS A 707 26.78 -7.62 4.43
C HIS A 707 27.54 -6.30 4.62
N GLY A 708 27.45 -5.72 5.82
CA GLY A 708 28.03 -4.40 6.12
C GLY A 708 28.20 -4.03 7.59
N ASN A 709 27.90 -2.76 7.89
CA ASN A 709 27.85 -2.14 9.22
C ASN A 709 26.92 -0.93 9.09
N ASP A 710 25.66 -1.22 8.74
CA ASP A 710 24.78 -0.27 8.07
C ASP A 710 24.11 0.66 9.09
N PHE A 711 23.66 1.84 8.68
CA PHE A 711 22.81 2.72 9.47
C PHE A 711 21.42 2.75 8.84
N ILE A 712 20.41 2.29 9.57
CA ILE A 712 19.06 2.14 9.08
C ILE A 712 18.13 3.01 9.93
N ASN A 713 17.73 4.15 9.39
CA ASN A 713 16.60 4.91 9.89
C ASN A 713 15.34 4.43 9.16
N GLY A 714 14.36 3.92 9.91
CA GLY A 714 13.02 3.61 9.41
C GLY A 714 12.27 4.91 9.13
N GLY A 715 11.30 5.26 9.98
CA GLY A 715 10.65 6.56 9.86
C GLY A 715 9.49 6.80 10.81
N GLU A 716 8.36 7.23 10.23
CA GLU A 716 7.06 7.27 10.89
C GLU A 716 6.17 6.15 10.28
N GLY A 717 6.02 5.00 10.96
CA GLY A 717 5.14 3.92 10.50
C GLY A 717 5.29 2.60 11.25
N SER A 718 5.18 1.44 10.58
CA SER A 718 5.35 0.10 11.19
C SER A 718 6.36 -0.74 10.40
N ASP A 719 7.63 -0.50 10.68
CA ASP A 719 8.74 -0.93 9.83
C ASP A 719 9.23 -2.35 10.15
N VAL A 720 9.79 -3.02 9.15
CA VAL A 720 10.36 -4.36 9.29
C VAL A 720 11.80 -4.39 8.82
N TYR A 721 12.70 -4.52 9.79
CA TYR A 721 14.14 -4.66 9.63
C TYR A 721 14.48 -6.15 9.46
N HIS A 722 15.22 -6.53 8.42
CA HIS A 722 15.60 -7.93 8.16
C HIS A 722 17.11 -8.15 8.35
N TYR A 723 17.49 -9.20 9.10
CA TYR A 723 18.89 -9.50 9.44
C TYR A 723 19.22 -11.01 9.37
N ALA A 724 20.45 -11.35 9.00
CA ALA A 724 21.03 -12.70 8.97
C ALA A 724 22.41 -12.76 9.66
N SER A 725 22.82 -13.95 10.12
CA SER A 725 24.13 -14.12 10.77
C SER A 725 25.28 -13.92 9.79
N GLY A 726 26.07 -12.87 10.01
CA GLY A 726 27.16 -12.45 9.13
C GLY A 726 26.84 -11.26 8.24
N ASP A 727 25.69 -10.61 8.45
CA ASP A 727 25.32 -9.33 7.85
C ASP A 727 26.24 -8.22 8.37
N GLY A 728 25.97 -7.65 9.55
CA GLY A 728 26.81 -6.56 10.06
C GLY A 728 26.71 -6.23 11.53
N ASN A 729 27.31 -5.10 11.89
CA ASN A 729 27.19 -4.46 13.21
C ASN A 729 26.27 -3.24 13.10
N ASP A 730 24.99 -3.50 12.86
CA ASP A 730 24.11 -2.51 12.22
C ASP A 730 23.42 -1.56 13.21
N THR A 731 23.09 -0.39 12.68
CA THR A 731 22.59 0.88 13.20
C THR A 731 21.08 1.14 13.17
N ILE A 732 20.20 0.49 13.94
CA ILE A 732 18.75 0.76 13.86
C ILE A 732 18.36 2.03 14.63
N SER A 733 17.57 2.89 13.98
CA SER A 733 16.96 4.13 14.50
C SER A 733 15.51 4.22 14.02
N ASP A 734 14.57 4.52 14.91
CA ASP A 734 13.15 4.67 14.57
C ASP A 734 12.48 5.82 15.35
N VAL A 735 11.41 6.41 14.81
CA VAL A 735 10.81 7.67 15.30
C VAL A 735 9.28 7.71 15.24
N ALA A 736 8.61 6.65 15.69
CA ALA A 736 7.15 6.59 15.90
C ALA A 736 6.52 7.92 16.41
N ILE A 737 5.36 8.24 15.83
CA ILE A 737 4.53 9.41 16.15
C ILE A 737 3.32 9.04 17.02
N ASN A 738 2.95 7.75 17.08
CA ASN A 738 1.80 7.25 17.80
C ASN A 738 2.05 5.85 18.44
N LEU A 739 1.13 5.36 19.27
CA LEU A 739 1.30 4.12 20.05
C LEU A 739 0.53 2.90 19.48
N GLU A 740 0.08 3.01 18.23
CA GLU A 740 -0.51 1.92 17.44
C GLU A 740 0.42 1.46 16.29
N GLU A 741 1.56 2.12 16.14
CA GLU A 741 2.72 1.73 15.31
C GLU A 741 3.42 0.49 15.94
N THR A 742 4.14 -0.32 15.15
CA THR A 742 4.73 -1.59 15.63
C THR A 742 5.93 -2.03 14.78
N ASP A 743 7.13 -1.71 15.26
CA ASP A 743 8.37 -1.95 14.51
C ASP A 743 9.00 -3.32 14.84
N VAL A 744 9.52 -4.00 13.81
CA VAL A 744 9.85 -5.42 13.86
C VAL A 744 11.25 -5.74 13.32
N LEU A 745 12.16 -6.19 14.20
CA LEU A 745 13.41 -6.82 13.77
C LEU A 745 13.20 -8.32 13.53
N ARG A 746 13.32 -8.74 12.27
CA ARG A 746 13.12 -10.10 11.79
C ARG A 746 14.44 -10.79 11.46
N PHE A 747 14.75 -11.84 12.21
CA PHE A 747 15.91 -12.70 12.00
C PHE A 747 15.59 -13.83 11.01
N SER A 748 16.42 -13.98 9.97
CA SER A 748 16.22 -15.00 8.93
C SER A 748 16.84 -16.37 9.24
N ASP A 749 17.91 -16.42 10.05
CA ASP A 749 18.58 -17.67 10.47
C ASP A 749 18.94 -17.73 11.97
N LEU A 750 18.55 -16.73 12.77
CA LEU A 750 18.84 -16.64 14.20
C LEU A 750 17.56 -16.80 15.06
N ASN A 751 17.74 -17.48 16.19
CA ASN A 751 16.71 -17.67 17.22
C ASN A 751 17.24 -17.11 18.56
N LEU A 752 16.35 -16.86 19.54
CA LEU A 752 16.67 -16.20 20.81
C LEU A 752 17.95 -16.70 21.50
N GLY A 753 18.14 -18.03 21.63
CA GLY A 753 19.34 -18.62 22.24
C GLY A 753 20.66 -18.46 21.45
N GLY A 754 20.57 -17.99 20.20
CA GLY A 754 21.70 -17.58 19.37
C GLY A 754 22.16 -16.14 19.63
N LEU A 755 21.46 -15.38 20.47
CA LEU A 755 21.70 -13.97 20.76
C LEU A 755 22.11 -13.73 22.23
N THR A 756 22.69 -12.57 22.52
CA THR A 756 22.84 -12.02 23.87
C THR A 756 22.48 -10.54 23.85
N PHE A 757 21.46 -10.15 24.62
CA PHE A 757 20.99 -8.77 24.70
C PHE A 757 21.68 -8.03 25.85
N THR A 758 22.11 -6.80 25.61
CA THR A 758 22.64 -5.91 26.67
C THR A 758 22.16 -4.47 26.46
N ARG A 759 21.93 -3.74 27.55
CA ARG A 759 21.49 -2.33 27.52
C ARG A 759 22.62 -1.42 27.99
N SER A 760 22.79 -0.26 27.36
CA SER A 760 23.80 0.73 27.78
C SER A 760 23.28 2.17 27.77
N GLY A 761 22.34 2.48 28.67
CA GLY A 761 21.74 3.80 28.80
C GLY A 761 20.34 3.80 28.23
N GLU A 762 20.16 4.49 27.11
CA GLU A 762 18.89 4.57 26.39
C GLU A 762 18.82 3.54 25.24
N ASP A 763 19.94 2.89 24.89
CA ASP A 763 20.08 2.03 23.71
C ASP A 763 20.18 0.52 24.06
N LEU A 764 19.71 -0.33 23.14
CA LEU A 764 19.77 -1.80 23.18
C LEU A 764 20.86 -2.32 22.23
N PHE A 765 21.57 -3.37 22.64
CA PHE A 765 22.63 -4.02 21.87
C PHE A 765 22.37 -5.53 21.81
N ILE A 766 22.15 -6.05 20.61
CA ILE A 766 21.84 -7.45 20.32
C ILE A 766 23.10 -8.11 19.75
N THR A 767 23.81 -8.90 20.56
CA THR A 767 25.05 -9.58 20.13
C THR A 767 24.73 -10.95 19.54
N VAL A 768 25.22 -11.23 18.33
CA VAL A 768 25.13 -12.55 17.70
C VAL A 768 26.19 -13.49 18.27
N ASN A 769 25.79 -14.52 19.03
CA ASN A 769 26.71 -15.35 19.81
C ASN A 769 27.71 -16.16 18.95
N ALA A 770 27.37 -16.43 17.68
CA ALA A 770 28.17 -17.24 16.77
C ALA A 770 29.38 -16.46 16.18
N THR A 771 29.17 -15.19 15.86
CA THR A 771 30.11 -14.33 15.13
C THR A 771 30.71 -13.23 16.00
N SER A 772 29.99 -12.80 17.03
CA SER A 772 30.24 -11.57 17.83
C SER A 772 30.00 -10.26 17.06
N GLU A 773 29.19 -10.29 16.00
CA GLU A 773 28.52 -9.10 15.46
C GLU A 773 27.50 -8.54 16.48
N VAL A 774 27.17 -7.24 16.38
CA VAL A 774 26.25 -6.54 17.28
C VAL A 774 25.32 -5.60 16.51
N ILE A 775 24.02 -5.90 16.48
CA ILE A 775 22.99 -4.92 16.12
C ILE A 775 22.83 -3.95 17.28
N THR A 776 22.86 -2.66 17.01
CA THR A 776 22.53 -1.58 17.96
C THR A 776 21.17 -1.01 17.57
N VAL A 777 20.35 -0.75 18.58
CA VAL A 777 19.01 -0.16 18.43
C VAL A 777 18.99 1.09 19.32
N GLU A 778 19.06 2.27 18.70
CA GLU A 778 19.19 3.54 19.42
C GLU A 778 17.87 3.94 20.11
N THR A 779 17.96 4.55 21.29
CA THR A 779 16.83 5.16 22.02
C THR A 779 15.66 4.29 22.49
N GLN A 780 15.67 2.96 22.26
CA GLN A 780 14.69 1.97 22.76
C GLN A 780 14.15 2.22 24.19
N TYR A 781 15.00 2.69 25.11
CA TYR A 781 14.66 2.92 26.52
C TYR A 781 14.62 4.41 26.90
N TYR A 782 14.42 5.30 25.93
CA TYR A 782 14.37 6.75 26.12
C TYR A 782 13.05 7.21 26.77
N ASN A 783 11.90 6.78 26.24
CA ASN A 783 10.59 7.18 26.76
C ASN A 783 9.47 6.19 26.45
N ALA A 784 9.00 5.48 27.48
CA ALA A 784 7.91 4.51 27.43
C ALA A 784 6.56 5.01 26.91
N GLY A 785 6.39 6.33 26.73
CA GLY A 785 5.17 6.94 26.18
C GLY A 785 5.28 7.37 24.73
N GLN A 786 6.21 6.82 23.94
CA GLN A 786 6.45 7.24 22.54
C GLN A 786 6.56 6.11 21.50
N GLY A 787 6.82 4.85 21.85
CA GLY A 787 6.94 3.76 20.86
C GLY A 787 8.20 3.83 19.99
N TRP A 788 9.31 4.38 20.50
CA TRP A 788 10.52 4.59 19.69
C TRP A 788 11.43 3.36 19.68
N ALA A 789 11.74 2.91 18.45
CA ALA A 789 12.77 1.94 18.05
C ALA A 789 12.25 0.54 17.63
N LEU A 790 11.76 -0.30 18.55
CA LEU A 790 11.28 -1.65 18.21
C LEU A 790 10.26 -2.17 19.23
N GLU A 791 9.02 -2.43 18.80
CA GLU A 791 8.05 -3.22 19.55
C GLU A 791 8.38 -4.71 19.58
N LYS A 792 9.02 -5.25 18.54
CA LYS A 792 9.01 -6.71 18.30
C LYS A 792 10.30 -7.29 17.73
N LEU A 793 10.65 -8.48 18.22
CA LEU A 793 11.64 -9.37 17.60
C LEU A 793 10.94 -10.61 17.03
N VAL A 794 11.30 -11.04 15.82
CA VAL A 794 10.79 -12.27 15.19
C VAL A 794 11.97 -13.16 14.80
N PHE A 795 11.90 -14.44 15.17
CA PHE A 795 12.99 -15.41 15.06
C PHE A 795 12.78 -16.42 13.91
N ALA A 796 13.87 -17.07 13.48
CA ALA A 796 13.86 -17.96 12.32
C ALA A 796 13.13 -19.31 12.53
N ASP A 797 12.74 -19.64 13.76
CA ASP A 797 11.80 -20.74 14.07
C ASP A 797 10.32 -20.29 14.04
N GLY A 798 10.05 -19.01 13.82
CA GLY A 798 8.70 -18.42 13.82
C GLY A 798 8.21 -17.97 15.20
N THR A 799 9.02 -18.10 16.26
CA THR A 799 8.71 -17.49 17.56
C THR A 799 8.94 -15.96 17.52
N SER A 800 8.33 -15.23 18.45
CA SER A 800 8.54 -13.79 18.60
C SER A 800 8.64 -13.38 20.06
N LEU A 801 9.32 -12.26 20.31
CA LEU A 801 9.38 -11.62 21.61
C LEU A 801 8.94 -10.17 21.45
N GLU A 802 7.87 -9.78 22.16
CA GLU A 802 7.52 -8.36 22.30
C GLU A 802 8.53 -7.70 23.25
N LEU A 803 8.96 -6.49 22.90
CA LEU A 803 9.83 -5.64 23.69
C LEU A 803 9.01 -4.61 24.49
N ASP A 804 9.70 -3.83 25.32
CA ASP A 804 9.11 -2.65 25.93
C ASP A 804 10.08 -1.47 26.02
N HIS A 805 9.48 -0.29 26.13
CA HIS A 805 10.16 1.00 26.08
C HIS A 805 10.44 1.57 27.50
N LEU A 806 10.42 0.71 28.52
CA LEU A 806 10.52 1.11 29.93
C LEU A 806 11.98 1.44 30.33
N PRO A 807 12.25 2.60 30.94
CA PRO A 807 13.60 3.04 31.28
C PRO A 807 14.22 2.27 32.46
N ASP A 808 13.49 1.38 33.11
CA ASP A 808 13.94 0.40 34.11
C ASP A 808 14.05 -1.05 33.56
N THR A 809 13.78 -1.28 32.28
CA THR A 809 13.95 -2.61 31.65
C THR A 809 15.39 -3.09 31.68
N ASN A 810 15.59 -4.37 32.00
CA ASN A 810 16.88 -4.99 32.25
C ASN A 810 16.96 -6.41 31.66
N TRP A 811 18.17 -6.82 31.26
CA TRP A 811 18.43 -8.13 30.66
C TRP A 811 19.49 -8.87 31.48
N VAL A 812 19.12 -10.03 32.02
CA VAL A 812 19.88 -10.72 33.07
C VAL A 812 20.27 -12.12 32.64
N TYR A 813 21.57 -12.41 32.66
CA TYR A 813 22.14 -13.70 32.29
C TYR A 813 22.92 -14.28 33.48
N GLY A 814 22.49 -15.44 33.95
CA GLY A 814 23.26 -16.28 34.88
C GLY A 814 24.37 -17.06 34.17
N THR A 815 24.84 -18.13 34.78
CA THR A 815 26.01 -18.88 34.27
C THR A 815 25.74 -20.37 34.03
N ALA A 816 26.54 -21.24 34.63
CA ALA A 816 26.46 -22.69 34.51
C ALA A 816 26.72 -23.35 35.89
N ALA A 817 26.30 -22.66 36.95
CA ALA A 817 26.45 -23.07 38.34
C ALA A 817 25.44 -22.36 39.26
N SER A 818 24.69 -23.16 40.02
CA SER A 818 23.67 -22.74 41.01
C SER A 818 24.03 -21.45 41.77
N GLU A 819 23.31 -20.38 41.47
CA GLU A 819 23.47 -19.04 42.01
C GLU A 819 22.14 -18.40 42.46
N THR A 820 22.11 -17.09 42.61
CA THR A 820 20.90 -16.34 42.98
C THR A 820 20.91 -15.07 42.17
N ILE A 821 19.86 -14.90 41.38
CA ILE A 821 19.71 -13.85 40.39
C ILE A 821 18.62 -12.92 40.91
N ASP A 822 19.03 -11.70 41.24
CA ASP A 822 18.15 -10.64 41.70
C ASP A 822 17.90 -9.69 40.52
N GLY A 823 16.64 -9.53 40.12
CA GLY A 823 16.17 -8.53 39.17
C GLY A 823 16.06 -7.13 39.80
N ASN A 824 15.23 -6.28 39.23
CA ASN A 824 15.14 -4.86 39.54
C ASN A 824 13.69 -4.44 39.90
N TRP A 825 13.27 -3.20 39.62
CA TRP A 825 11.95 -2.63 39.97
C TRP A 825 11.13 -2.21 38.73
N GLY A 826 11.52 -2.71 37.55
CA GLY A 826 10.82 -2.67 36.27
C GLY A 826 11.10 -4.00 35.54
N ARG A 827 10.70 -4.15 34.27
CA ARG A 827 10.76 -5.46 33.59
C ARG A 827 12.17 -6.06 33.52
N ASP A 828 12.34 -7.27 34.06
CA ASP A 828 13.54 -8.08 33.89
C ASP A 828 13.31 -9.25 32.91
N TYR A 829 14.16 -9.37 31.88
CA TYR A 829 14.26 -10.54 31.00
C TYR A 829 15.36 -11.46 31.56
N ILE A 830 14.99 -12.58 32.17
CA ILE A 830 15.85 -13.41 33.03
C ILE A 830 16.16 -14.76 32.36
N PHE A 831 17.43 -14.96 32.04
CA PHE A 831 18.01 -16.20 31.52
C PHE A 831 18.93 -16.82 32.59
N ALA A 832 18.44 -17.80 33.34
CA ALA A 832 19.21 -18.43 34.42
C ALA A 832 20.52 -19.10 33.93
N GLY A 833 20.49 -19.68 32.74
CA GLY A 833 21.59 -20.48 32.21
C GLY A 833 21.46 -21.91 32.68
N LYS A 834 22.43 -22.47 33.40
CA LYS A 834 22.34 -23.83 33.94
C LYS A 834 22.71 -23.90 35.42
N GLY A 835 21.91 -24.56 36.24
CA GLY A 835 22.17 -24.61 37.67
C GLY A 835 21.14 -25.38 38.48
N ASP A 836 20.91 -24.89 39.69
CA ASP A 836 19.75 -25.15 40.54
C ASP A 836 19.53 -23.76 41.15
N ASP A 837 18.92 -22.86 40.39
CA ASP A 837 19.02 -21.41 40.55
C ASP A 837 17.84 -20.82 41.33
N ILE A 838 18.03 -19.62 41.90
CA ILE A 838 16.98 -18.87 42.60
C ILE A 838 16.82 -17.52 41.90
N LEU A 839 15.66 -17.29 41.31
CA LEU A 839 15.35 -16.13 40.48
C LEU A 839 14.33 -15.25 41.22
N ASN A 840 14.73 -14.03 41.57
CA ASN A 840 13.86 -13.03 42.21
C ASN A 840 13.71 -11.84 41.24
N GLY A 841 12.72 -11.83 40.34
CA GLY A 841 12.43 -10.68 39.48
C GLY A 841 12.15 -9.43 40.33
N SER A 842 11.22 -9.61 41.27
CA SER A 842 10.80 -8.74 42.37
C SER A 842 9.53 -7.97 42.05
N ALA A 843 9.61 -6.95 41.20
CA ALA A 843 8.50 -6.06 40.89
C ALA A 843 8.68 -5.49 39.48
N GLY A 844 7.89 -5.98 38.52
CA GLY A 844 8.01 -5.59 37.12
C GLY A 844 6.87 -6.16 36.29
N SER A 845 7.23 -6.95 35.28
CA SER A 845 6.33 -7.78 34.47
C SER A 845 7.21 -8.84 33.81
N ASP A 846 7.85 -9.62 34.67
CA ASP A 846 9.18 -10.18 34.43
C ASP A 846 9.09 -11.46 33.62
N ILE A 847 10.08 -11.71 32.74
CA ILE A 847 10.04 -12.81 31.78
C ILE A 847 11.18 -13.77 32.06
N TYR A 848 10.84 -14.95 32.57
CA TYR A 848 11.75 -16.03 32.91
C TYR A 848 11.85 -17.02 31.75
N PHE A 849 13.04 -17.15 31.16
CA PHE A 849 13.29 -18.09 30.07
C PHE A 849 13.91 -19.38 30.59
N TYR A 850 13.36 -20.52 30.17
CA TYR A 850 13.81 -21.85 30.60
C TYR A 850 13.93 -22.85 29.42
N ALA A 851 14.96 -23.70 29.46
CA ALA A 851 15.15 -24.83 28.56
C ALA A 851 15.37 -26.16 29.32
N SER A 852 14.95 -27.27 28.72
CA SER A 852 15.05 -28.62 29.28
C SER A 852 16.50 -29.00 29.63
N GLY A 853 16.75 -29.22 30.93
CA GLY A 853 18.08 -29.51 31.45
C GLY A 853 18.95 -28.26 31.66
N ASP A 854 18.33 -27.10 31.88
CA ASP A 854 18.95 -25.95 32.56
C ASP A 854 19.15 -26.28 34.05
N GLY A 855 18.09 -26.61 34.78
CA GLY A 855 18.22 -27.02 36.19
C GLY A 855 16.94 -27.11 37.01
N SER A 856 17.10 -27.26 38.32
CA SER A 856 15.98 -27.31 39.27
C SER A 856 15.81 -25.98 39.99
N ASP A 857 15.11 -25.06 39.33
CA ASP A 857 15.10 -23.64 39.68
C ASP A 857 13.91 -23.22 40.56
N VAL A 858 14.03 -22.08 41.25
CA VAL A 858 12.99 -21.48 42.09
C VAL A 858 12.73 -20.06 41.62
N ILE A 859 11.52 -19.79 41.15
CA ILE A 859 11.05 -18.46 40.70
C ILE A 859 10.27 -17.80 41.83
N ASN A 860 10.50 -16.51 42.09
CA ASN A 860 10.13 -15.87 43.35
C ASN A 860 9.66 -14.40 43.22
N ASP A 861 8.51 -14.15 42.60
CA ASP A 861 7.87 -12.83 42.60
C ASP A 861 6.90 -12.66 43.76
N GLU A 862 7.45 -12.19 44.88
CA GLU A 862 6.73 -11.85 46.12
C GLU A 862 6.36 -10.35 46.21
N VAL A 863 6.50 -9.55 45.13
CA VAL A 863 6.39 -8.07 45.19
C VAL A 863 5.71 -7.40 43.98
N GLY A 864 4.78 -8.08 43.31
CA GLY A 864 4.02 -7.53 42.17
C GLY A 864 3.23 -6.23 42.44
N PHE A 865 3.07 -5.43 41.39
CA PHE A 865 1.98 -4.45 41.29
C PHE A 865 0.74 -5.15 40.70
N THR A 866 -0.48 -4.69 40.99
CA THR A 866 -1.74 -5.35 40.54
C THR A 866 -2.03 -5.24 39.03
N ASP A 867 -1.13 -4.61 38.29
CA ASP A 867 -1.12 -4.40 36.85
C ASP A 867 0.16 -4.97 36.18
N ALA A 868 0.96 -5.73 36.94
CA ALA A 868 2.04 -6.56 36.40
C ALA A 868 1.49 -7.77 35.61
N ILE A 869 2.33 -8.33 34.73
CA ILE A 869 2.10 -9.64 34.12
C ILE A 869 3.45 -10.38 34.10
N ASP A 870 3.68 -11.26 35.06
CA ASP A 870 4.91 -12.05 35.16
C ASP A 870 4.78 -13.37 34.36
N VAL A 871 5.81 -13.73 33.59
CA VAL A 871 5.77 -14.76 32.54
C VAL A 871 6.88 -15.81 32.69
N LEU A 872 6.54 -17.10 32.69
CA LEU A 872 7.49 -18.19 32.49
C LEU A 872 7.37 -18.71 31.05
N SER A 873 8.41 -18.52 30.25
CA SER A 873 8.44 -18.87 28.83
C SER A 873 9.37 -20.05 28.54
N PHE A 874 8.82 -21.12 27.96
CA PHE A 874 9.55 -22.35 27.65
C PHE A 874 10.02 -22.41 26.20
N SER A 875 11.32 -22.68 26.02
CA SER A 875 11.94 -22.77 24.69
C SER A 875 11.83 -24.15 24.01
N ASP A 876 11.68 -25.24 24.77
CA ASP A 876 11.63 -26.62 24.24
C ASP A 876 10.72 -27.57 25.04
N ILE A 877 9.73 -27.05 25.77
CA ILE A 877 8.82 -27.81 26.63
C ILE A 877 7.35 -27.47 26.30
N ASP A 878 6.54 -28.49 26.04
CA ASP A 878 5.09 -28.39 25.85
C ASP A 878 4.32 -28.74 27.13
N PHE A 879 3.04 -28.32 27.23
CA PHE A 879 2.17 -28.64 28.37
C PHE A 879 2.15 -30.14 28.74
N ASN A 880 2.23 -31.02 27.74
CA ASN A 880 2.17 -32.47 27.92
C ASN A 880 3.46 -33.08 28.50
N ASP A 881 4.57 -32.34 28.49
CA ASP A 881 5.84 -32.73 29.09
C ASP A 881 5.96 -32.27 30.56
N LEU A 882 4.93 -31.61 31.10
CA LEU A 882 4.89 -31.20 32.50
C LEU A 882 4.02 -32.12 33.38
N SER A 883 4.42 -32.23 34.64
CA SER A 883 3.58 -32.79 35.70
C SER A 883 3.59 -31.85 36.91
N PHE A 884 2.40 -31.36 37.26
CA PHE A 884 2.20 -30.34 38.29
C PHE A 884 2.03 -30.98 39.67
N LYS A 885 2.57 -30.35 40.70
CA LYS A 885 2.39 -30.75 42.10
C LYS A 885 2.37 -29.53 43.03
N ARG A 886 1.27 -29.33 43.74
CA ARG A 886 1.19 -28.31 44.81
C ARG A 886 2.08 -28.68 46.01
N HIS A 887 2.58 -27.67 46.72
CA HIS A 887 3.28 -27.83 47.99
C HIS A 887 2.94 -26.65 48.94
N GLY A 888 1.70 -26.64 49.44
CA GLY A 888 1.18 -25.49 50.19
C GLY A 888 0.91 -24.33 49.24
N ASP A 889 1.60 -23.21 49.47
CA ASP A 889 1.45 -22.00 48.65
C ASP A 889 2.30 -22.05 47.36
N ASP A 890 3.22 -23.01 47.26
CA ASP A 890 4.11 -23.21 46.10
C ASP A 890 3.51 -24.18 45.07
N LEU A 891 3.84 -23.98 43.78
CA LEU A 891 3.51 -24.90 42.69
C LEU A 891 4.80 -25.44 42.03
N GLU A 892 5.02 -26.76 42.12
CA GLU A 892 6.14 -27.45 41.47
C GLU A 892 5.74 -27.95 40.06
N LEU A 893 6.56 -27.66 39.07
CA LEU A 893 6.48 -28.16 37.69
C LEU A 893 7.62 -29.17 37.48
N THR A 894 7.31 -30.46 37.44
CA THR A 894 8.29 -31.53 37.18
C THR A 894 8.29 -31.91 35.70
N ILE A 895 9.45 -31.82 35.06
CA ILE A 895 9.62 -32.03 33.61
C ILE A 895 9.76 -33.53 33.29
N ALA A 896 9.07 -33.99 32.24
CA ALA A 896 8.95 -35.39 31.88
C ALA A 896 10.26 -35.97 31.36
N GLY A 897 10.78 -36.98 32.06
CA GLY A 897 11.97 -37.73 31.65
C GLY A 897 13.31 -37.14 32.09
N THR A 898 13.33 -35.93 32.65
CA THR A 898 14.49 -35.35 33.33
C THR A 898 14.47 -35.67 34.84
N THR A 899 15.21 -34.92 35.65
CA THR A 899 15.12 -34.91 37.12
C THR A 899 14.63 -33.58 37.67
N ASP A 900 14.20 -32.70 36.78
CA ASP A 900 14.37 -31.27 36.95
C ASP A 900 13.01 -30.64 37.25
N VAL A 901 12.98 -29.75 38.25
CA VAL A 901 11.74 -29.23 38.85
C VAL A 901 11.86 -27.73 39.02
N ILE A 902 10.94 -27.00 38.39
CA ILE A 902 10.78 -25.55 38.56
C ILE A 902 9.77 -25.33 39.69
N THR A 903 10.10 -24.47 40.65
CA THR A 903 9.23 -24.14 41.79
C THR A 903 8.74 -22.71 41.64
N LEU A 904 7.45 -22.53 41.38
CA LEU A 904 6.78 -21.23 41.40
C LEU A 904 6.41 -20.93 42.86
N LYS A 905 7.24 -20.12 43.52
CA LYS A 905 7.16 -19.92 44.97
C LYS A 905 6.07 -18.92 45.33
N GLY A 906 5.19 -19.29 46.25
CA GLY A 906 4.04 -18.46 46.65
C GLY A 906 2.96 -18.29 45.57
N GLN A 907 2.99 -19.08 44.48
CA GLN A 907 2.05 -19.01 43.35
C GLN A 907 0.56 -19.03 43.74
N MET A 908 0.22 -19.64 44.88
CA MET A 908 -1.16 -19.82 45.37
C MET A 908 -1.55 -18.84 46.50
N TYR A 909 -0.82 -17.74 46.68
CA TYR A 909 -0.96 -16.81 47.83
C TYR A 909 -1.65 -15.49 47.44
N GLU A 910 -2.79 -15.17 48.06
CA GLU A 910 -3.72 -14.11 47.57
C GLU A 910 -3.77 -12.77 48.38
N ASP A 911 -2.99 -12.54 49.45
CA ASP A 911 -3.08 -11.29 50.27
C ASP A 911 -1.71 -10.60 50.56
N PRO A 912 -1.38 -9.46 49.91
CA PRO A 912 -2.07 -8.82 48.77
C PRO A 912 -1.14 -8.44 47.60
N GLY A 913 -1.52 -8.81 46.37
CA GLY A 913 -0.88 -8.35 45.14
C GLY A 913 -0.36 -9.49 44.25
N ASP A 914 -1.21 -10.49 43.97
CA ASP A 914 -1.04 -11.47 42.90
C ASP A 914 0.38 -12.08 42.74
N TRP A 915 0.91 -12.67 43.81
CA TRP A 915 2.27 -13.24 43.81
C TRP A 915 2.45 -14.42 42.84
N GLY A 916 3.65 -14.55 42.28
CA GLY A 916 3.99 -15.58 41.30
C GLY A 916 3.38 -15.36 39.91
N ILE A 917 3.68 -16.29 39.01
CA ILE A 917 3.52 -16.16 37.55
C ILE A 917 2.06 -16.01 37.10
N ASP A 918 1.83 -15.04 36.20
CA ASP A 918 0.55 -14.75 35.55
C ASP A 918 0.35 -15.46 34.22
N LYS A 919 1.44 -15.85 33.54
CA LYS A 919 1.40 -16.53 32.26
C LYS A 919 2.49 -17.59 32.13
N ILE A 920 2.13 -18.79 31.69
CA ILE A 920 3.11 -19.79 31.24
C ILE A 920 2.96 -19.94 29.72
N GLU A 921 4.05 -19.88 28.99
CA GLU A 921 4.11 -20.05 27.53
C GLU A 921 4.90 -21.31 27.18
N PHE A 922 4.43 -22.06 26.18
CA PHE A 922 5.00 -23.33 25.74
C PHE A 922 5.64 -23.24 24.36
N ALA A 923 6.51 -24.19 24.04
CA ALA A 923 7.23 -24.25 22.77
C ALA A 923 6.30 -24.41 21.55
N ASP A 924 5.13 -25.04 21.70
CA ASP A 924 4.07 -25.09 20.69
C ASP A 924 3.28 -23.77 20.50
N GLY A 925 3.63 -22.71 21.23
CA GLY A 925 2.96 -21.41 21.21
C GLY A 925 1.65 -21.35 21.99
N THR A 926 1.24 -22.43 22.67
CA THR A 926 0.10 -22.39 23.59
C THR A 926 0.51 -21.77 24.94
N SER A 927 -0.47 -21.33 25.73
CA SER A 927 -0.20 -20.71 27.03
C SER A 927 -1.30 -20.96 28.07
N LEU A 928 -0.92 -20.84 29.34
CA LEU A 928 -1.80 -20.81 30.51
C LEU A 928 -1.86 -19.38 31.05
N SER A 929 -3.05 -18.91 31.41
CA SER A 929 -3.22 -17.68 32.21
C SER A 929 -3.21 -17.99 33.71
N ARG A 930 -3.03 -16.97 34.56
CA ARG A 930 -3.03 -17.05 36.04
C ARG A 930 -4.15 -17.95 36.56
N ALA A 931 -5.38 -17.72 36.10
CA ALA A 931 -6.54 -18.52 36.49
C ALA A 931 -6.40 -20.02 36.13
N ALA A 932 -5.79 -20.35 34.98
CA ALA A 932 -5.51 -21.74 34.61
C ALA A 932 -4.34 -22.35 35.42
N ILE A 933 -3.30 -21.56 35.74
CA ILE A 933 -2.15 -21.97 36.57
C ILE A 933 -2.64 -22.31 38.00
N ILE A 934 -3.42 -21.40 38.60
CA ILE A 934 -4.10 -21.62 39.88
C ILE A 934 -4.98 -22.87 39.81
N GLN A 935 -5.87 -22.97 38.81
CA GLN A 935 -6.75 -24.14 38.68
C GLN A 935 -5.99 -25.46 38.49
N LEU A 936 -4.81 -25.49 37.86
CA LEU A 936 -3.95 -26.67 37.84
C LEU A 936 -3.44 -27.02 39.25
N GLY A 937 -2.99 -26.02 40.01
CA GLY A 937 -2.64 -26.19 41.43
C GLY A 937 -3.78 -26.74 42.29
N LEU A 938 -5.03 -26.37 41.99
CA LEU A 938 -6.24 -26.85 42.71
C LEU A 938 -6.74 -28.22 42.25
N ASN A 939 -6.53 -28.60 40.99
CA ASN A 939 -7.01 -29.87 40.44
C ASN A 939 -5.99 -31.02 40.57
N VAL A 940 -4.76 -30.75 41.00
CA VAL A 940 -3.86 -31.77 41.57
C VAL A 940 -4.50 -32.32 42.86
N GLU A 941 -4.57 -33.64 43.03
CA GLU A 941 -5.16 -34.25 44.24
C GLU A 941 -4.40 -33.86 45.51
N ASP A 942 -4.87 -32.82 46.22
CA ASP A 942 -4.39 -32.47 47.54
C ASP A 942 -4.73 -33.58 48.55
N THR A 943 -3.73 -34.04 49.29
CA THR A 943 -3.88 -35.18 50.19
C THR A 943 -4.52 -34.76 51.51
N ILE A 944 -5.81 -35.12 51.72
CA ILE A 944 -6.66 -34.87 52.91
C ILE A 944 -5.91 -34.15 54.05
N THR A 945 -5.94 -32.82 54.03
CA THR A 945 -5.14 -31.99 54.94
C THR A 945 -5.60 -32.11 56.39
N ALA A 946 -6.91 -32.27 56.61
CA ALA A 946 -7.50 -32.47 57.92
C ALA A 946 -8.44 -33.69 57.94
N GLN A 947 -8.10 -34.69 58.77
CA GLN A 947 -8.95 -35.86 59.02
C GLN A 947 -9.19 -36.05 60.52
N GLY A 948 -10.46 -36.10 60.92
CA GLY A 948 -10.88 -36.40 62.29
C GLY A 948 -10.97 -37.90 62.58
N THR A 949 -11.73 -38.30 63.61
CA THR A 949 -11.62 -39.64 64.19
C THR A 949 -12.92 -40.45 64.18
N ALA A 950 -13.39 -40.86 65.36
CA ALA A 950 -14.57 -41.68 65.59
C ALA A 950 -15.33 -41.21 66.86
N GLY A 951 -15.34 -39.89 67.06
CA GLY A 951 -16.13 -39.15 68.04
C GLY A 951 -16.11 -37.67 67.71
N GLU A 952 -16.82 -36.86 68.50
CA GLU A 952 -16.91 -35.38 68.36
C GLU A 952 -15.52 -34.72 68.26
N ASP A 953 -15.13 -34.32 67.05
CA ASP A 953 -13.84 -33.67 66.75
C ASP A 953 -14.03 -32.20 66.33
N THR A 954 -12.92 -31.48 66.18
CA THR A 954 -12.90 -30.11 65.69
C THR A 954 -11.69 -29.92 64.80
N LEU A 955 -11.95 -29.69 63.51
CA LEU A 955 -10.95 -29.51 62.47
C LEU A 955 -10.95 -28.05 62.03
N THR A 956 -9.77 -27.56 61.67
CA THR A 956 -9.59 -26.21 61.12
C THR A 956 -8.60 -26.36 59.97
N GLY A 957 -8.98 -25.84 58.80
CA GLY A 957 -8.10 -25.70 57.66
C GLY A 957 -7.08 -24.58 57.87
N THR A 958 -6.69 -23.95 56.78
CA THR A 958 -5.55 -23.05 56.69
C THR A 958 -5.97 -21.69 56.12
N SER A 959 -5.25 -21.20 55.11
CA SER A 959 -5.62 -20.05 54.28
C SER A 959 -5.37 -20.38 52.80
N ALA A 960 -5.53 -21.67 52.50
CA ALA A 960 -5.23 -22.33 51.25
C ALA A 960 -6.24 -23.48 51.11
N HIS A 961 -6.75 -23.70 49.90
CA HIS A 961 -7.74 -24.74 49.59
C HIS A 961 -7.43 -26.08 50.27
N ASP A 962 -8.31 -26.54 51.14
CA ASP A 962 -8.14 -27.66 52.05
C ASP A 962 -9.11 -28.83 51.77
N LEU A 963 -8.62 -30.07 51.87
CA LEU A 963 -9.47 -31.27 51.77
C LEU A 963 -9.76 -31.82 53.17
N ILE A 964 -10.96 -31.55 53.68
CA ILE A 964 -11.37 -31.77 55.07
C ILE A 964 -12.33 -32.97 55.17
N GLN A 965 -12.09 -33.88 56.12
CA GLN A 965 -13.00 -34.99 56.43
C GLN A 965 -13.18 -35.16 57.95
N GLY A 966 -14.40 -34.94 58.45
CA GLY A 966 -14.73 -35.13 59.88
C GLY A 966 -14.47 -36.55 60.39
N GLY A 967 -14.97 -37.57 59.68
CA GLY A 967 -14.86 -38.97 60.11
C GLY A 967 -16.17 -39.44 60.72
N GLN A 968 -16.14 -40.13 61.87
CA GLN A 968 -17.37 -40.57 62.55
C GLN A 968 -17.67 -39.82 63.84
N GLY A 969 -18.50 -38.78 63.83
CA GLY A 969 -18.69 -37.93 64.99
C GLY A 969 -19.93 -37.06 64.99
N SER A 970 -19.71 -35.80 65.34
CA SER A 970 -20.68 -34.69 65.30
C SER A 970 -19.82 -33.43 65.34
N ASP A 971 -19.20 -33.17 64.20
CA ASP A 971 -17.89 -32.52 64.14
C ASP A 971 -18.01 -31.05 63.72
N TYR A 972 -17.08 -30.23 64.19
CA TYR A 972 -16.96 -28.83 63.79
C TYR A 972 -15.83 -28.68 62.79
N LEU A 973 -16.17 -28.33 61.55
CA LEU A 973 -15.27 -28.19 60.42
C LEU A 973 -15.20 -26.71 60.07
N PHE A 974 -14.10 -26.07 60.41
CA PHE A 974 -13.78 -24.72 59.95
C PHE A 974 -12.89 -24.84 58.73
N GLY A 975 -13.25 -24.21 57.61
CA GLY A 975 -12.39 -24.09 56.43
C GLY A 975 -11.27 -23.09 56.71
N GLY A 976 -11.44 -21.87 56.19
CA GLY A 976 -10.67 -20.71 56.61
C GLY A 976 -10.70 -19.60 55.56
N TYR A 977 -9.74 -19.66 54.64
CA TYR A 977 -9.72 -18.93 53.38
C TYR A 977 -9.21 -19.89 52.30
N GLY A 978 -9.77 -19.80 51.10
CA GLY A 978 -9.59 -20.81 50.05
C GLY A 978 -10.95 -21.26 49.54
N GLY A 979 -10.96 -22.20 48.61
CA GLY A 979 -12.16 -22.94 48.17
C GLY A 979 -12.03 -24.39 48.62
N ASP A 980 -12.55 -24.70 49.80
CA ASP A 980 -12.32 -25.92 50.56
C ASP A 980 -13.27 -27.04 50.14
N THR A 981 -12.82 -28.29 50.26
CA THR A 981 -13.64 -29.47 49.95
C THR A 981 -13.89 -30.31 51.19
N TYR A 982 -15.16 -30.37 51.59
CA TYR A 982 -15.66 -31.12 52.73
C TYR A 982 -16.18 -32.49 52.28
N LEU A 983 -15.52 -33.57 52.70
CA LEU A 983 -15.92 -34.95 52.40
C LEU A 983 -16.90 -35.49 53.44
N TYR A 984 -18.09 -35.91 53.02
CA TYR A 984 -19.11 -36.54 53.88
C TYR A 984 -19.63 -37.87 53.31
N SER A 985 -19.86 -38.85 54.18
CA SER A 985 -20.33 -40.21 53.87
C SER A 985 -21.48 -40.65 54.81
N VAL A 986 -22.29 -41.63 54.42
CA VAL A 986 -23.46 -42.03 55.22
C VAL A 986 -23.07 -42.64 56.59
N GLY A 987 -23.49 -41.97 57.67
CA GLY A 987 -23.12 -42.36 59.03
C GLY A 987 -21.78 -41.81 59.51
N ASP A 988 -21.23 -40.80 58.82
CA ASP A 988 -20.14 -39.97 59.32
C ASP A 988 -20.63 -39.12 60.50
N GLY A 989 -21.79 -38.45 60.43
CA GLY A 989 -22.35 -37.82 61.62
C GLY A 989 -23.28 -36.66 61.39
N SER A 990 -23.46 -35.84 62.42
CA SER A 990 -24.24 -34.61 62.37
C SER A 990 -23.33 -33.42 62.61
N ASP A 991 -22.80 -32.89 61.52
CA ASP A 991 -21.63 -32.02 61.51
C ASP A 991 -22.02 -30.56 61.22
N TYR A 992 -21.08 -29.68 61.48
CA TYR A 992 -21.22 -28.23 61.37
C TYR A 992 -20.03 -27.70 60.57
N ILE A 993 -20.31 -27.23 59.36
CA ILE A 993 -19.36 -26.57 58.48
C ILE A 993 -19.52 -25.06 58.67
N ASP A 994 -18.42 -24.39 58.96
CA ASP A 994 -18.34 -22.97 59.26
C ASP A 994 -17.27 -22.38 58.33
N ASP A 995 -17.73 -21.67 57.30
CA ASP A 995 -16.87 -21.12 56.25
C ASP A 995 -17.04 -19.60 56.14
N GLU A 996 -15.92 -18.87 56.25
CA GLU A 996 -15.85 -17.41 56.24
C GLU A 996 -15.26 -16.87 54.92
N ALA A 997 -15.04 -17.74 53.92
CA ALA A 997 -14.71 -17.35 52.55
C ALA A 997 -15.79 -16.42 51.96
N ASN A 998 -15.37 -15.47 51.13
CA ASN A 998 -16.24 -14.43 50.56
C ASN A 998 -15.85 -13.98 49.13
N SER A 999 -15.06 -14.81 48.43
CA SER A 999 -14.58 -14.56 47.08
C SER A 999 -15.35 -15.38 46.05
N GLN A 1000 -15.75 -14.78 44.93
CA GLN A 1000 -16.43 -15.48 43.83
C GLN A 1000 -15.53 -16.44 43.01
N TYR A 1001 -14.23 -16.44 43.30
CA TYR A 1001 -13.22 -17.29 42.64
C TYR A 1001 -12.81 -18.48 43.51
N GLN A 1002 -13.08 -18.37 44.82
CA GLN A 1002 -13.09 -19.50 45.74
C GLN A 1002 -14.45 -20.21 45.53
N THR A 1003 -14.46 -21.53 45.65
CA THR A 1003 -15.66 -22.35 45.39
C THR A 1003 -15.64 -23.48 46.38
N ASP A 1004 -16.38 -23.29 47.47
CA ASP A 1004 -16.42 -24.26 48.54
C ASP A 1004 -17.36 -25.41 48.17
N ILE A 1005 -16.94 -26.65 48.48
CA ILE A 1005 -17.58 -27.87 48.00
C ILE A 1005 -17.89 -28.82 49.14
N LEU A 1006 -19.17 -28.98 49.48
CA LEU A 1006 -19.62 -30.17 50.22
C LEU A 1006 -19.78 -31.35 49.24
N LYS A 1007 -18.88 -32.32 49.32
CA LYS A 1007 -18.82 -33.47 48.42
C LYS A 1007 -19.30 -34.75 49.11
N PHE A 1008 -20.45 -35.25 48.71
CA PHE A 1008 -21.00 -36.52 49.20
C PHE A 1008 -20.34 -37.71 48.50
N THR A 1009 -19.72 -38.60 49.28
CA THR A 1009 -18.99 -39.76 48.73
C THR A 1009 -19.91 -40.94 48.36
N ASP A 1010 -21.05 -41.09 49.03
CA ASP A 1010 -22.01 -42.19 48.79
C ASP A 1010 -23.50 -41.82 48.92
N LEU A 1011 -23.84 -40.53 48.97
CA LEU A 1011 -25.22 -40.01 49.04
C LEU A 1011 -25.59 -39.24 47.75
N ASN A 1012 -26.83 -39.43 47.29
CA ASN A 1012 -27.37 -38.76 46.09
C ASN A 1012 -28.41 -37.71 46.50
N GLN A 1013 -28.82 -36.84 45.56
CA GLN A 1013 -29.85 -35.81 45.80
C GLN A 1013 -31.14 -36.37 46.42
N SER A 1014 -31.53 -37.60 46.06
CA SER A 1014 -32.73 -38.27 46.60
C SER A 1014 -32.62 -38.78 48.04
N ASP A 1015 -31.41 -38.84 48.58
CA ASP A 1015 -31.10 -39.35 49.92
C ASP A 1015 -31.00 -38.22 50.97
N ILE A 1016 -31.04 -36.96 50.53
CA ILE A 1016 -30.97 -35.74 51.34
C ILE A 1016 -32.34 -35.02 51.33
N SER A 1017 -32.69 -34.38 52.45
CA SER A 1017 -33.66 -33.28 52.46
C SER A 1017 -33.03 -32.01 53.01
N ALA A 1018 -33.07 -30.93 52.24
CA ALA A 1018 -32.56 -29.62 52.62
C ALA A 1018 -33.67 -28.71 53.17
N GLU A 1019 -33.39 -27.98 54.24
CA GLU A 1019 -34.22 -26.89 54.77
C GLU A 1019 -33.37 -25.70 55.22
N ARG A 1020 -33.88 -24.48 55.05
CA ARG A 1020 -33.26 -23.24 55.56
C ARG A 1020 -33.65 -23.02 57.02
N ASP A 1021 -32.68 -23.08 57.93
CA ASP A 1021 -32.89 -22.88 59.38
C ASP A 1021 -32.36 -21.50 59.80
N GLY A 1022 -33.10 -20.46 59.41
CA GLY A 1022 -32.72 -19.06 59.68
C GLY A 1022 -31.78 -18.49 58.62
N VAL A 1023 -30.51 -18.29 59.01
CA VAL A 1023 -29.41 -17.91 58.09
C VAL A 1023 -28.60 -19.13 57.62
N ASN A 1024 -28.74 -20.27 58.29
CA ASN A 1024 -28.00 -21.50 58.00
C ASN A 1024 -28.75 -22.36 56.96
N LEU A 1025 -28.01 -23.17 56.18
CA LEU A 1025 -28.58 -24.31 55.47
C LEU A 1025 -28.44 -25.57 56.31
N LYS A 1026 -29.50 -26.39 56.30
CA LYS A 1026 -29.51 -27.68 56.96
C LYS A 1026 -29.85 -28.80 56.00
N LEU A 1027 -28.89 -29.69 55.80
CA LEU A 1027 -29.06 -30.92 55.03
C LEU A 1027 -29.33 -32.06 56.02
N THR A 1028 -30.40 -32.83 55.82
CA THR A 1028 -30.71 -34.01 56.64
C THR A 1028 -30.65 -35.28 55.80
N VAL A 1029 -29.86 -36.25 56.24
CA VAL A 1029 -29.69 -37.54 55.58
C VAL A 1029 -30.91 -38.42 55.90
N LEU A 1030 -31.73 -38.71 54.88
CA LEU A 1030 -33.05 -39.35 55.04
C LEU A 1030 -32.99 -40.80 55.54
N SER A 1031 -31.84 -41.46 55.39
CA SER A 1031 -31.64 -42.87 55.76
C SER A 1031 -31.30 -43.06 57.26
N THR A 1032 -30.61 -42.08 57.87
CA THR A 1032 -30.14 -42.13 59.27
C THR A 1032 -30.86 -41.13 60.17
N GLY A 1033 -31.21 -39.95 59.63
CA GLY A 1033 -31.73 -38.80 60.39
C GLY A 1033 -30.64 -37.91 60.99
N GLU A 1034 -29.38 -38.10 60.58
CA GLU A 1034 -28.26 -37.20 60.84
C GLU A 1034 -28.38 -35.92 59.98
N SER A 1035 -27.71 -34.83 60.38
CA SER A 1035 -27.77 -33.56 59.64
C SER A 1035 -26.46 -32.79 59.59
N ILE A 1036 -26.07 -32.38 58.39
CA ILE A 1036 -25.00 -31.40 58.13
C ILE A 1036 -25.61 -30.00 58.21
N THR A 1037 -24.95 -29.09 58.92
CA THR A 1037 -25.30 -27.67 59.00
C THR A 1037 -24.20 -26.87 58.32
N LEU A 1038 -24.58 -25.98 57.40
CA LEU A 1038 -23.69 -24.97 56.83
C LEU A 1038 -24.02 -23.65 57.53
N ASP A 1039 -23.04 -23.02 58.20
CA ASP A 1039 -23.25 -21.75 58.88
C ASP A 1039 -23.40 -20.58 57.89
N GLU A 1040 -24.18 -19.60 58.30
CA GLU A 1040 -24.43 -18.29 57.63
C GLU A 1040 -24.66 -18.28 56.09
N GLU A 1041 -24.87 -19.42 55.41
CA GLU A 1041 -25.17 -19.61 53.97
C GLU A 1041 -26.12 -18.56 53.36
N PHE A 1042 -27.17 -18.20 54.07
CA PHE A 1042 -28.17 -17.22 53.63
C PHE A 1042 -28.08 -15.86 54.36
N TYR A 1043 -26.91 -15.52 54.90
CA TYR A 1043 -26.60 -14.24 55.53
C TYR A 1043 -26.48 -13.13 54.48
N SER A 1044 -25.73 -13.37 53.41
CA SER A 1044 -25.54 -12.44 52.30
C SER A 1044 -25.59 -13.12 50.93
N SER A 1045 -26.40 -12.57 50.03
CA SER A 1045 -26.58 -13.09 48.66
C SER A 1045 -25.61 -12.46 47.64
N SER A 1046 -24.61 -11.72 48.11
CA SER A 1046 -23.66 -10.98 47.27
C SER A 1046 -22.21 -10.95 47.80
N GLU A 1047 -21.94 -11.64 48.91
CA GLU A 1047 -20.64 -11.66 49.60
C GLU A 1047 -20.17 -13.11 49.85
N TYR A 1048 -20.65 -14.07 49.06
CA TYR A 1048 -20.22 -15.48 48.94
C TYR A 1048 -20.10 -16.37 50.21
N TRP A 1049 -20.50 -15.91 51.40
CA TRP A 1049 -20.62 -16.74 52.62
C TRP A 1049 -21.28 -18.12 52.42
N GLY A 1050 -20.75 -19.17 53.02
CA GLY A 1050 -21.33 -20.53 52.94
C GLY A 1050 -20.64 -21.41 51.90
N ILE A 1051 -21.40 -22.16 51.10
CA ILE A 1051 -20.88 -23.19 50.18
C ILE A 1051 -21.44 -22.99 48.76
N GLU A 1052 -20.58 -22.68 47.79
CA GLU A 1052 -20.94 -22.54 46.36
C GLU A 1052 -21.56 -23.81 45.77
N ARG A 1053 -21.14 -24.99 46.25
CA ARG A 1053 -21.43 -26.25 45.57
C ARG A 1053 -21.67 -27.42 46.52
N ILE A 1054 -22.76 -28.14 46.27
CA ILE A 1054 -23.04 -29.43 46.90
C ILE A 1054 -23.00 -30.52 45.83
N GLU A 1055 -21.98 -31.36 45.84
CA GLU A 1055 -21.79 -32.45 44.88
C GLU A 1055 -22.29 -33.80 45.44
N PHE A 1056 -22.99 -34.57 44.60
CA PHE A 1056 -23.59 -35.85 44.93
C PHE A 1056 -22.81 -37.03 44.34
N ALA A 1057 -22.96 -38.22 44.94
CA ALA A 1057 -22.21 -39.43 44.58
C ALA A 1057 -22.49 -39.99 43.17
N ASP A 1058 -23.47 -39.46 42.44
CA ASP A 1058 -23.73 -39.75 41.02
C ASP A 1058 -23.15 -38.70 40.04
N GLY A 1059 -22.41 -37.71 40.56
CA GLY A 1059 -21.83 -36.61 39.79
C GLY A 1059 -22.81 -35.47 39.49
N SER A 1060 -24.06 -35.55 39.95
CA SER A 1060 -24.95 -34.38 39.97
C SER A 1060 -24.54 -33.41 41.09
N PHE A 1061 -24.94 -32.14 41.00
CA PHE A 1061 -24.65 -31.15 42.03
C PHE A 1061 -25.76 -30.09 42.14
N TRP A 1062 -25.74 -29.33 43.23
CA TRP A 1062 -26.36 -28.01 43.32
C TRP A 1062 -25.28 -26.94 43.22
N ASP A 1063 -25.55 -25.91 42.43
CA ASP A 1063 -24.81 -24.66 42.37
C ASP A 1063 -25.38 -23.64 43.38
N ARG A 1064 -24.66 -22.54 43.61
CA ARG A 1064 -25.04 -21.52 44.59
C ARG A 1064 -26.44 -20.93 44.36
N ASP A 1065 -26.86 -20.79 43.09
CA ASP A 1065 -28.23 -20.36 42.75
C ASP A 1065 -29.28 -21.40 43.20
N ALA A 1066 -29.05 -22.68 42.94
CA ALA A 1066 -29.92 -23.76 43.43
C ALA A 1066 -29.92 -23.84 44.96
N ILE A 1067 -28.78 -23.63 45.62
CA ILE A 1067 -28.65 -23.65 47.09
C ILE A 1067 -29.41 -22.47 47.73
N LEU A 1068 -29.16 -21.24 47.26
CA LEU A 1068 -29.82 -20.03 47.78
C LEU A 1068 -31.35 -20.02 47.52
N SER A 1069 -31.84 -20.81 46.54
CA SER A 1069 -33.28 -21.00 46.32
C SER A 1069 -33.98 -21.86 47.40
N ILE A 1070 -33.24 -22.57 48.25
CA ILE A 1070 -33.80 -23.53 49.22
C ILE A 1070 -34.62 -22.80 50.30
N GLY A 1071 -35.92 -23.08 50.31
CA GLY A 1071 -36.89 -22.49 51.24
C GLY A 1071 -37.68 -21.30 50.67
N GLU A 1072 -37.37 -20.83 49.46
CA GLU A 1072 -38.17 -19.84 48.73
C GLU A 1072 -39.60 -20.38 48.44
N ALA A 1073 -40.58 -19.47 48.37
CA ALA A 1073 -42.01 -19.82 48.40
C ALA A 1073 -42.59 -20.26 47.04
N ALA A 1074 -42.08 -21.39 46.51
CA ALA A 1074 -42.65 -22.17 45.42
C ALA A 1074 -42.78 -21.45 44.05
N GLY A 1075 -41.64 -21.14 43.42
CA GLY A 1075 -41.56 -20.76 42.02
C GLY A 1075 -40.27 -21.28 41.38
N LEU A 1076 -40.39 -22.29 40.51
CA LEU A 1076 -39.29 -23.02 39.84
C LEU A 1076 -38.39 -23.85 40.78
N ILE A 1077 -38.41 -25.17 40.60
CA ILE A 1077 -37.29 -26.05 40.95
C ILE A 1077 -36.64 -26.39 39.59
N PRO A 1078 -35.36 -26.08 39.35
CA PRO A 1078 -34.66 -26.56 38.16
C PRO A 1078 -34.61 -28.09 38.15
N ASN A 1079 -34.89 -28.70 37.00
CA ASN A 1079 -34.53 -30.10 36.74
C ASN A 1079 -33.12 -30.13 36.14
N PRO A 1080 -32.35 -31.22 36.36
CA PRO A 1080 -30.90 -31.20 36.18
C PRO A 1080 -30.46 -30.95 34.73
N ILE A 1081 -29.39 -30.18 34.58
CA ILE A 1081 -28.61 -30.09 33.35
C ILE A 1081 -27.81 -31.39 33.22
N SER A 1082 -28.10 -32.19 32.19
CA SER A 1082 -27.30 -33.36 31.84
C SER A 1082 -26.10 -32.93 31.00
N VAL A 1083 -24.89 -33.19 31.49
CA VAL A 1083 -23.62 -32.87 30.81
C VAL A 1083 -23.48 -33.68 29.50
N PRO A 1084 -23.14 -33.05 28.36
CA PRO A 1084 -22.64 -33.74 27.17
C PRO A 1084 -21.16 -34.11 27.35
N GLU A 1085 -20.75 -35.30 26.89
CA GLU A 1085 -19.34 -35.72 26.94
C GLU A 1085 -18.42 -34.81 26.11
N HIS A 1086 -17.15 -34.69 26.54
CA HIS A 1086 -16.18 -33.74 26.00
C HIS A 1086 -15.89 -33.93 24.50
N GLY A 1087 -15.77 -32.81 23.80
CA GLY A 1087 -15.18 -32.67 22.46
C GLY A 1087 -14.62 -31.24 22.31
N PRO A 1088 -13.51 -31.04 21.56
CA PRO A 1088 -12.79 -29.77 21.56
C PRO A 1088 -13.58 -28.63 20.92
N LEU A 1089 -13.40 -27.42 21.45
CA LEU A 1089 -13.93 -26.18 20.89
C LEU A 1089 -13.16 -25.80 19.62
N LEU A 1090 -13.90 -25.40 18.59
CA LEU A 1090 -13.37 -24.90 17.32
C LEU A 1090 -14.22 -23.69 16.93
N PHE A 1091 -13.59 -22.52 16.78
CA PHE A 1091 -14.28 -21.26 16.48
C PHE A 1091 -14.74 -21.22 15.02
N ALA A 1092 -16.03 -20.94 14.78
CA ALA A 1092 -16.52 -20.48 13.47
C ALA A 1092 -17.91 -19.80 13.54
N GLY A 1093 -17.99 -18.57 13.03
CA GLY A 1093 -19.00 -18.15 12.04
C GLY A 1093 -20.51 -18.16 12.38
N ALA A 1094 -21.00 -17.02 12.88
CA ALA A 1094 -22.19 -16.31 12.40
C ALA A 1094 -23.64 -16.88 12.54
N SER A 1095 -24.59 -15.95 12.43
CA SER A 1095 -26.06 -16.11 12.28
C SER A 1095 -26.86 -16.67 13.48
N ALA A 1096 -27.50 -15.77 14.23
CA ALA A 1096 -28.54 -16.10 15.21
C ALA A 1096 -29.93 -15.64 14.71
N GLU A 1097 -30.63 -16.49 13.93
CA GLU A 1097 -32.03 -16.24 13.56
C GLU A 1097 -33.02 -16.82 14.61
N VAL A 1098 -34.23 -16.27 14.66
CA VAL A 1098 -35.16 -16.39 15.80
C VAL A 1098 -35.93 -17.71 15.82
N LEU A 1099 -35.85 -18.45 16.95
CA LEU A 1099 -36.73 -19.57 17.26
C LEU A 1099 -37.76 -19.21 18.34
N ALA A 1100 -39.02 -19.00 17.92
CA ALA A 1100 -40.15 -18.74 18.80
C ALA A 1100 -41.04 -19.99 18.98
N PHE A 1101 -41.29 -20.41 20.23
CA PHE A 1101 -42.20 -21.52 20.54
C PHE A 1101 -43.66 -21.04 20.71
N PRO A 1102 -44.64 -21.65 20.00
CA PRO A 1102 -46.03 -21.17 20.04
C PRO A 1102 -46.89 -21.86 21.12
N GLY A 1103 -47.43 -21.04 22.02
CA GLY A 1103 -48.84 -21.15 22.43
C GLY A 1103 -49.19 -21.85 23.75
N SER A 1104 -49.54 -21.05 24.76
CA SER A 1104 -50.91 -21.07 25.29
C SER A 1104 -51.29 -19.75 25.98
N THR A 1105 -52.55 -19.35 25.87
CA THR A 1105 -53.06 -18.03 26.28
C THR A 1105 -53.72 -18.03 27.65
N LEU A 1106 -53.53 -16.96 28.44
CA LEU A 1106 -54.48 -16.59 29.50
C LEU A 1106 -54.60 -15.06 29.64
N GLU A 1107 -55.81 -14.53 29.46
CA GLU A 1107 -56.13 -13.12 29.74
C GLU A 1107 -56.47 -12.91 31.22
N ILE A 1108 -56.10 -11.76 31.81
CA ILE A 1108 -56.91 -11.01 32.79
C ILE A 1108 -56.36 -9.57 32.99
N PRO A 1109 -57.18 -8.55 33.30
CA PRO A 1109 -56.89 -7.18 32.86
C PRO A 1109 -56.23 -6.22 33.89
N ILE A 1110 -55.72 -5.11 33.36
CA ILE A 1110 -55.11 -3.96 34.06
C ILE A 1110 -56.15 -3.18 34.90
N THR A 1111 -55.75 -2.70 36.09
CA THR A 1111 -56.45 -1.62 36.83
C THR A 1111 -55.48 -0.67 37.55
N ASP A 1112 -55.24 0.48 36.92
CA ASP A 1112 -55.05 1.89 37.39
C ASP A 1112 -54.47 2.24 38.80
N TYR A 1113 -53.92 3.47 38.87
CA TYR A 1113 -53.26 4.23 39.95
C TYR A 1113 -51.76 3.94 40.22
N GLY A 1114 -50.89 4.97 40.40
CA GLY A 1114 -51.12 6.41 40.14
C GLY A 1114 -50.20 7.38 40.88
N GLN A 1115 -49.28 8.05 40.15
CA GLN A 1115 -48.50 9.26 40.47
C GLN A 1115 -47.74 9.38 41.81
N SER A 1116 -46.41 9.54 41.73
CA SER A 1116 -45.74 10.83 42.05
C SER A 1116 -44.25 10.83 41.65
N ALA A 1117 -43.54 11.96 41.42
CA ALA A 1117 -43.90 13.24 40.79
C ALA A 1117 -42.65 14.15 40.65
N ALA A 1118 -42.56 14.90 39.53
CA ALA A 1118 -41.73 16.12 39.32
C ALA A 1118 -40.18 15.98 39.36
N ALA A 1119 -39.38 16.83 38.70
CA ALA A 1119 -39.52 17.80 37.58
C ALA A 1119 -38.10 18.31 37.21
N ALA A 1120 -37.78 19.03 36.13
CA ALA A 1120 -38.49 19.63 34.98
C ALA A 1120 -37.60 19.43 33.70
N GLY A 1121 -38.00 19.61 32.43
CA GLY A 1121 -38.95 20.56 31.82
C GLY A 1121 -38.21 21.81 31.31
N GLU A 1122 -38.42 22.38 30.11
CA GLU A 1122 -39.41 22.20 29.01
C GLU A 1122 -38.72 22.67 27.68
N GLY A 1123 -39.17 22.39 26.44
CA GLY A 1123 -40.28 21.57 25.92
C GLY A 1123 -40.83 22.09 24.56
N VAL A 1124 -41.65 21.27 23.87
CA VAL A 1124 -42.58 21.62 22.75
C VAL A 1124 -41.95 21.96 21.37
N GLY A 1125 -42.39 21.39 20.23
CA GLY A 1125 -43.46 20.40 20.01
C GLY A 1125 -43.71 20.07 18.51
N SER A 1126 -44.62 19.10 18.25
CA SER A 1126 -44.80 18.38 16.98
C SER A 1126 -46.06 18.75 16.16
N VAL A 1127 -46.07 18.49 14.84
CA VAL A 1127 -47.27 18.41 13.98
C VAL A 1127 -47.12 17.35 12.85
N SER A 1128 -48.17 16.54 12.62
CA SER A 1128 -48.50 15.51 11.58
C SER A 1128 -47.58 15.26 10.35
N ALA A 1129 -47.36 14.04 9.79
CA ALA A 1129 -48.07 12.73 9.73
C ALA A 1129 -49.02 12.46 8.51
N ALA A 1130 -48.73 11.35 7.80
CA ALA A 1130 -49.54 10.52 6.85
C ALA A 1130 -48.80 9.13 6.74
N GLU A 1131 -49.39 7.93 6.75
CA GLU A 1131 -50.36 7.28 5.83
C GLU A 1131 -49.79 7.11 4.40
N ASP A 1132 -49.76 5.94 3.72
CA ASP A 1132 -50.13 4.51 3.98
C ASP A 1132 -49.37 3.63 2.90
N VAL A 1133 -49.41 2.30 2.64
CA VAL A 1133 -50.33 1.18 2.95
C VAL A 1133 -49.71 -0.24 2.66
N THR A 1134 -49.90 -1.21 3.57
CA THR A 1134 -49.91 -2.71 3.42
C THR A 1134 -48.77 -3.56 2.77
N ALA A 1135 -48.61 -4.79 3.29
CA ALA A 1135 -48.18 -6.00 2.56
C ALA A 1135 -49.13 -7.19 2.86
N GLU A 1136 -49.27 -8.17 1.96
CA GLU A 1136 -50.23 -9.30 2.05
C GLU A 1136 -49.57 -10.67 1.76
N ILE A 1137 -50.09 -11.75 2.36
CA ILE A 1137 -49.46 -13.09 2.41
C ILE A 1137 -50.15 -14.10 1.45
N ILE A 1138 -49.36 -14.84 0.66
CA ILE A 1138 -49.80 -16.08 -0.05
C ILE A 1138 -48.73 -17.19 0.14
N SER A 1139 -49.12 -18.47 0.01
CA SER A 1139 -48.43 -19.64 0.58
C SER A 1139 -47.86 -20.67 -0.42
N PHE A 1140 -46.97 -21.53 0.08
CA PHE A 1140 -46.36 -22.70 -0.58
C PHE A 1140 -47.33 -23.82 -0.97
N SER A 1141 -46.98 -24.65 -1.97
CA SER A 1141 -47.54 -26.01 -2.16
C SER A 1141 -46.69 -26.97 -3.03
N ASP A 1142 -46.23 -28.06 -2.42
CA ASP A 1142 -46.16 -29.47 -2.91
C ASP A 1142 -45.49 -29.92 -4.25
N PHE A 1143 -44.37 -30.66 -4.07
CA PHE A 1143 -44.05 -32.04 -4.55
C PHE A 1143 -43.86 -32.47 -6.05
N LEU A 1144 -42.74 -33.21 -6.28
CA LEU A 1144 -42.48 -34.30 -7.27
C LEU A 1144 -42.51 -33.93 -8.79
N ASP A 1145 -41.80 -34.61 -9.73
CA ASP A 1145 -41.23 -35.97 -9.75
C ASP A 1145 -40.04 -36.16 -10.75
N VAL A 1146 -39.10 -37.06 -10.39
CA VAL A 1146 -38.19 -37.96 -11.17
C VAL A 1146 -37.75 -37.73 -12.66
N SER A 1147 -36.51 -38.18 -12.94
CA SER A 1147 -35.85 -38.59 -14.23
C SER A 1147 -35.16 -37.51 -15.09
N GLU A 1148 -34.12 -37.80 -15.90
CA GLU A 1148 -33.59 -39.10 -16.39
C GLU A 1148 -32.03 -39.17 -16.42
N ARG A 1149 -31.42 -40.27 -16.94
CA ARG A 1149 -29.96 -40.57 -16.95
C ARG A 1149 -29.38 -40.69 -18.37
N ALA A 1150 -28.07 -40.41 -18.53
CA ALA A 1150 -27.06 -41.06 -19.43
C ALA A 1150 -25.85 -40.11 -19.60
N ASP A 1151 -24.58 -40.48 -19.79
CA ASP A 1151 -23.83 -41.77 -19.75
C ASP A 1151 -22.36 -41.40 -19.34
N ALA A 1152 -21.62 -42.19 -18.52
CA ALA A 1152 -20.71 -43.30 -18.88
C ALA A 1152 -19.49 -42.89 -19.77
N ALA A 1153 -18.23 -43.36 -19.60
CA ALA A 1153 -17.53 -44.25 -18.64
C ALA A 1153 -15.97 -44.02 -18.78
N THR A 1154 -14.98 -44.71 -18.19
CA THR A 1154 -14.87 -46.03 -17.49
C THR A 1154 -13.55 -46.12 -16.67
N ASP A 1155 -13.51 -46.98 -15.64
CA ASP A 1155 -12.37 -47.78 -15.12
C ASP A 1155 -10.95 -47.21 -14.90
N LEU A 1156 -10.47 -47.29 -13.64
CA LEU A 1156 -9.61 -48.41 -13.21
C LEU A 1156 -9.69 -48.65 -11.68
N TRP A 1157 -9.42 -49.88 -11.22
CA TRP A 1157 -9.66 -50.38 -9.84
C TRP A 1157 -8.57 -51.38 -9.39
N PHE A 1158 -8.28 -51.43 -8.08
CA PHE A 1158 -7.82 -52.55 -7.21
C PHE A 1158 -7.14 -51.93 -5.95
N GLU A 1159 -7.79 -51.83 -4.78
CA GLU A 1159 -7.94 -52.83 -3.68
C GLU A 1159 -6.62 -53.25 -2.96
N PRO A 1160 -6.64 -53.58 -1.63
CA PRO A 1160 -7.43 -53.00 -0.52
C PRO A 1160 -6.69 -52.94 0.87
N GLU A 1161 -7.35 -52.36 1.89
CA GLU A 1161 -7.43 -52.70 3.36
C GLU A 1161 -6.43 -53.71 4.01
N PRO A 1162 -6.01 -53.57 5.31
CA PRO A 1162 -6.96 -53.27 6.40
C PRO A 1162 -6.54 -52.49 7.68
N ILE A 1163 -7.58 -51.89 8.28
CA ILE A 1163 -7.90 -51.62 9.71
C ILE A 1163 -6.98 -52.19 10.83
N GLY A 1164 -6.75 -51.35 11.86
CA GLY A 1164 -6.39 -51.74 13.24
C GLY A 1164 -6.00 -50.52 14.12
N ALA A 1165 -6.85 -49.78 14.84
CA ALA A 1165 -8.02 -50.05 15.71
C ALA A 1165 -7.69 -50.23 17.22
N VAL A 1166 -8.14 -49.25 18.02
CA VAL A 1166 -8.35 -49.26 19.49
C VAL A 1166 -7.10 -49.34 20.38
N ILE A 1167 -6.77 -48.22 21.05
CA ILE A 1167 -7.41 -47.89 22.34
C ILE A 1167 -8.27 -46.64 22.12
#